data_AF-A0A1J4KMY6-F1
#
_entry.id   AF-A0A1J4KMY6-F1
#
_cell.length_a   1.000
_cell.length_b   1.000
_cell.length_c   1.000
_cell.angle_alpha   90.00
_cell.angle_beta   90.00
_cell.angle_gamma   90.00
#
_symmetry.space_group_name_H-M   'P 1'
#
loop_
_entity.id
_entity.type
_entity.pdbx_description
1 polymer ?
#
loop_
_entity_poly.entity_id
_entity_poly.type
_entity_poly.pdbx_seq_one_letter_code
_entity_poly.pdbx_strand_id
1 'polypeptide(L)'
;MIKYTEDFILNDDPQIYEAFIHQNGKYDQLYENEHCIEEILSKKFNSVLTNYPSLFFKINIPTLYRIVYNCVHLNNINESVHHEKRHYQVEKIDMNCYLEFLLEMLEIKGKETLVLFEFINCLELSQMNLIQLIKISETHEIFLKNLSYPILTLIQEYDHLRKDQQQKIHSLQLGNEALKKQILESQEQQNQSFIDRQDKHEVNVKRTFEFFKNNFLNLLQENDNKITALKDDINLLQKKNVEDIQNYNSKFGNTFQKIESNTKKESILEKQIKTTMEEISKLKKENIALQAQIISLQNQQEAIEANNQKNLEINKNEYNSKVEKFTEDSKNQLEKLTSQKIINIEERYFNHFEKLLNQNFVNLIKRGTIGLLIEKCCGEKGIVQTLNSKQSSKFDRLYYVSTSSNDIYQIINPNTSDTFSTNGAKNFYINFEFKNPIKINGIQVFTANNSFPKGFDIFVGEEKVISITDAQELNGSYKNQTFNFPPKIGKQIKFVQTSRGHGEKDNYLNFKKFEILSPEKKYSKGIFKTLVEESNNDPHLSDVFISSTRFHFNSIFLLKGENNNVWTFNNDNQWIQIDFLYSSVIVSKIKFKRFDSDDINMYEIKGSNDKNSDISKWVLIYEKKKNINPIELIEEISFDSCGPYKFIRLIQTKKKNESLKLYYFDVFGWCIYSSF
;
A
#
# COMPACT_ATOMS: atom_id res chain seq x y z
N MET A 1 -15.54 -5.74 49.41
CA MET A 1 -15.23 -4.79 48.33
C MET A 1 -15.39 -3.36 48.78
N ILE A 2 -16.60 -2.86 49.09
CA ILE A 2 -16.80 -1.46 49.55
C ILE A 2 -15.87 -1.05 50.70
N LYS A 3 -15.75 -1.87 51.76
CA LYS A 3 -14.82 -1.62 52.87
C LYS A 3 -13.34 -1.61 52.44
N TYR A 4 -12.98 -2.41 51.45
CA TYR A 4 -11.64 -2.48 50.88
C TYR A 4 -11.34 -1.24 50.02
N THR A 5 -12.34 -0.72 49.30
CA THR A 5 -12.25 0.53 48.53
C THR A 5 -12.23 1.75 49.46
N GLU A 6 -12.92 1.71 50.60
CA GLU A 6 -12.83 2.76 51.63
C GLU A 6 -11.45 2.78 52.29
N ASP A 7 -10.90 1.61 52.64
CA ASP A 7 -9.54 1.49 53.19
C ASP A 7 -8.46 1.86 52.14
N PHE A 8 -8.74 1.69 50.84
CA PHE A 8 -7.86 2.04 49.72
C PHE A 8 -7.77 3.54 49.45
N ILE A 9 -8.88 4.28 49.60
CA ILE A 9 -8.92 5.74 49.42
C ILE A 9 -8.30 6.47 50.63
N LEU A 10 -8.35 5.87 51.82
CA LEU A 10 -7.98 6.53 53.08
C LEU A 10 -6.52 6.28 53.55
N ASN A 11 -5.75 5.39 52.91
CA ASN A 11 -4.42 4.97 53.39
C ASN A 11 -3.20 5.53 52.59
N ASP A 12 -3.35 6.66 51.90
CA ASP A 12 -2.25 7.58 51.60
C ASP A 12 -1.03 7.01 50.81
N ASP A 13 -1.24 6.16 49.79
CA ASP A 13 -0.16 5.75 48.86
C ASP A 13 -0.52 5.95 47.37
N PRO A 14 -0.02 7.03 46.75
CA PRO A 14 -0.19 7.32 45.32
C PRO A 14 0.38 6.26 44.37
N GLN A 15 1.36 5.45 44.80
CA GLN A 15 1.99 4.43 43.95
C GLN A 15 1.08 3.22 43.73
N ILE A 16 0.14 2.97 44.64
CA ILE A 16 -0.83 1.87 44.52
C ILE A 16 -1.89 2.17 43.44
N TYR A 17 -2.24 3.45 43.24
CA TYR A 17 -3.15 3.86 42.17
C TYR A 17 -2.54 3.66 40.78
N GLU A 18 -1.26 3.99 40.61
CA GLU A 18 -0.51 3.71 39.37
C GLU A 18 -0.32 2.20 39.15
N ALA A 19 -0.09 1.42 40.21
CA ALA A 19 0.00 -0.04 40.11
C ALA A 19 -1.33 -0.71 39.71
N PHE A 20 -2.47 -0.17 40.17
CA PHE A 20 -3.80 -0.69 39.84
C PHE A 20 -4.18 -0.44 38.36
N ILE A 21 -3.79 0.71 37.81
CA ILE A 21 -3.95 1.02 36.38
C ILE A 21 -3.03 0.15 35.51
N HIS A 22 -1.84 -0.21 36.00
CA HIS A 22 -0.86 -0.97 35.22
C HIS A 22 -0.98 -2.51 35.28
N GLN A 23 -1.64 -3.09 36.28
CA GLN A 23 -1.63 -4.57 36.45
C GLN A 23 -2.84 -5.36 35.92
N ASN A 24 -3.92 -4.76 35.43
CA ASN A 24 -5.08 -5.52 34.94
C ASN A 24 -5.33 -5.36 33.44
N GLY A 25 -4.50 -6.04 32.65
CA GLY A 25 -4.66 -6.19 31.19
C GLY A 25 -5.79 -7.12 30.76
N LYS A 26 -7.04 -6.88 31.21
CA LYS A 26 -8.27 -7.47 30.65
C LYS A 26 -9.42 -6.45 30.74
N TYR A 27 -9.84 -5.96 29.58
CA TYR A 27 -10.74 -4.82 29.41
C TYR A 27 -12.23 -5.06 29.79
N ASP A 28 -12.64 -6.29 30.10
CA ASP A 28 -14.07 -6.64 30.27
C ASP A 28 -14.58 -6.58 31.73
N GLN A 29 -13.74 -6.26 32.72
CA GLN A 29 -14.15 -6.14 34.14
C GLN A 29 -14.15 -4.69 34.68
N LEU A 30 -13.97 -3.70 33.82
CA LEU A 30 -13.88 -2.28 34.20
C LEU A 30 -15.26 -1.63 34.45
N TYR A 31 -16.30 -2.05 33.75
CA TYR A 31 -17.62 -1.44 33.82
C TYR A 31 -18.29 -1.56 35.21
N GLU A 32 -18.05 -2.66 35.93
CA GLU A 32 -18.60 -2.85 37.29
C GLU A 32 -17.80 -2.08 38.36
N ASN A 33 -16.53 -1.75 38.10
CA ASN A 33 -15.66 -1.06 39.05
C ASN A 33 -15.75 0.47 38.96
N GLU A 34 -15.97 1.03 37.77
CA GLU A 34 -16.20 2.47 37.60
C GLU A 34 -17.45 2.94 38.36
N HIS A 35 -18.53 2.16 38.30
CA HIS A 35 -19.77 2.48 39.00
C HIS A 35 -19.62 2.52 40.53
N CYS A 36 -18.76 1.65 41.08
CA CYS A 36 -18.48 1.57 42.51
C CYS A 36 -17.66 2.77 43.00
N ILE A 37 -16.70 3.24 42.20
CA ILE A 37 -15.90 4.44 42.50
C ILE A 37 -16.76 5.70 42.40
N GLU A 38 -17.60 5.82 41.36
CA GLU A 38 -18.53 6.93 41.20
C GLU A 38 -19.50 7.04 42.39
N GLU A 39 -20.04 5.91 42.86
CA GLU A 39 -20.97 5.88 44.01
C GLU A 39 -20.29 6.28 45.33
N ILE A 40 -19.05 5.83 45.56
CA ILE A 40 -18.28 6.15 46.78
C ILE A 40 -17.90 7.63 46.80
N LEU A 41 -17.39 8.16 45.68
CA LEU A 41 -17.05 9.58 45.55
C LEU A 41 -18.27 10.47 45.69
N SER A 42 -19.43 10.02 45.19
CA SER A 42 -20.68 10.78 45.32
C SER A 42 -21.17 10.86 46.78
N LYS A 43 -21.00 9.78 47.56
CA LYS A 43 -21.43 9.72 48.96
C LYS A 43 -20.53 10.48 49.93
N LYS A 44 -19.26 10.69 49.59
CA LYS A 44 -18.25 11.39 50.43
C LYS A 44 -17.73 12.67 49.78
N PHE A 45 -18.50 13.25 48.87
CA PHE A 45 -18.06 14.34 47.99
C PHE A 45 -17.42 15.51 48.74
N ASN A 46 -18.08 16.03 49.78
CA ASN A 46 -17.53 17.17 50.55
C ASN A 46 -16.21 16.81 51.25
N SER A 47 -16.14 15.64 51.87
CA SER A 47 -14.93 15.16 52.56
C SER A 47 -13.76 14.96 51.59
N VAL A 48 -14.02 14.40 50.41
CA VAL A 48 -12.99 14.22 49.37
C VAL A 48 -12.58 15.57 48.78
N LEU A 49 -13.53 16.47 48.52
CA LEU A 49 -13.27 17.81 48.00
C LEU A 49 -12.41 18.64 48.96
N THR A 50 -12.73 18.60 50.26
CA THR A 50 -12.03 19.35 51.30
C THR A 50 -10.62 18.82 51.54
N ASN A 51 -10.45 17.50 51.57
CA ASN A 51 -9.18 16.88 51.96
C ASN A 51 -8.27 16.57 50.77
N TYR A 52 -8.81 16.38 49.57
CA TYR A 52 -8.07 15.91 48.39
C TYR A 52 -8.52 16.58 47.08
N PRO A 53 -8.50 17.93 46.98
CA PRO A 53 -8.97 18.65 45.80
C PRO A 53 -8.18 18.26 44.52
N SER A 54 -6.91 17.83 44.67
CA SER A 54 -6.05 17.44 43.55
C SER A 54 -6.49 16.17 42.82
N LEU A 55 -7.29 15.31 43.46
CA LEU A 55 -7.80 14.06 42.89
C LEU A 55 -8.75 14.35 41.72
N PHE A 56 -9.59 15.38 41.85
CA PHE A 56 -10.59 15.75 40.84
C PHE A 56 -9.96 16.28 39.55
N PHE A 57 -8.74 16.82 39.59
CA PHE A 57 -8.04 17.27 38.38
C PHE A 57 -7.58 16.12 37.49
N LYS A 58 -7.42 14.91 38.06
CA LYS A 58 -7.01 13.69 37.35
C LYS A 58 -8.19 12.91 36.76
N ILE A 59 -9.43 13.25 37.13
CA ILE A 59 -10.64 12.60 36.62
C ILE A 59 -11.00 13.19 35.25
N ASN A 60 -11.39 12.34 34.29
CA ASN A 60 -11.86 12.81 32.99
C ASN A 60 -13.26 13.45 33.11
N ILE A 61 -13.60 14.36 32.19
CA ILE A 61 -14.82 15.18 32.28
C ILE A 61 -16.10 14.33 32.33
N PRO A 62 -16.28 13.27 31.52
CA PRO A 62 -17.47 12.42 31.60
C PRO A 62 -17.68 11.71 32.95
N THR A 63 -16.61 11.25 33.60
CA THR A 63 -16.69 10.61 34.93
C THR A 63 -16.95 11.65 36.01
N LEU A 64 -16.31 12.82 35.92
CA LEU A 64 -16.56 13.94 36.84
C LEU A 64 -18.03 14.38 36.78
N TYR A 65 -18.59 14.49 35.57
CA TYR A 65 -20.00 14.81 35.36
C TYR A 65 -20.93 13.80 36.04
N ARG A 66 -20.65 12.49 35.90
CA ARG A 66 -21.46 11.44 36.54
C ARG A 66 -21.40 11.46 38.05
N ILE A 67 -20.21 11.67 38.63
CA ILE A 67 -20.04 11.84 40.08
C ILE A 67 -20.88 13.01 40.59
N VAL A 68 -20.74 14.15 39.92
CA VAL A 68 -21.45 15.39 40.24
C VAL A 68 -22.98 15.23 40.08
N TYR A 69 -23.43 14.63 38.98
CA TYR A 69 -24.85 14.34 38.74
C TYR A 69 -25.43 13.46 39.83
N ASN A 70 -24.71 12.39 40.22
CA ASN A 70 -25.11 11.49 41.29
C ASN A 70 -25.16 12.20 42.66
N CYS A 71 -24.24 13.12 42.97
CA CYS A 71 -24.30 13.94 44.19
C CYS A 71 -25.59 14.77 44.28
N VAL A 72 -25.94 15.46 43.20
CA VAL A 72 -27.14 16.31 43.13
C VAL A 72 -28.41 15.46 43.18
N HIS A 73 -28.43 14.34 42.45
CA HIS A 73 -29.59 13.45 42.40
C HIS A 73 -29.83 12.76 43.75
N LEU A 74 -28.77 12.32 44.46
CA LEU A 74 -28.88 11.72 45.79
C LEU A 74 -29.37 12.70 46.87
N ASN A 75 -29.07 14.00 46.74
CA ASN A 75 -29.62 15.02 47.64
C ASN A 75 -31.13 15.23 47.43
N ASN A 76 -31.59 15.26 46.18
CA ASN A 76 -33.00 15.47 45.86
C ASN A 76 -33.88 14.25 46.24
N ILE A 77 -33.32 13.03 46.23
CA ILE A 77 -34.04 11.81 46.63
C ILE A 77 -34.31 11.79 48.15
N ASN A 78 -33.43 12.35 48.98
CA ASN A 78 -33.58 12.35 50.44
C ASN A 78 -34.65 13.32 50.96
N GLU A 79 -35.13 14.27 50.16
CA GLU A 79 -36.25 15.15 50.54
C GLU A 79 -37.63 14.50 50.27
N SER A 80 -37.71 13.39 49.52
CA SER A 80 -39.00 12.81 49.08
C SER A 80 -39.33 11.43 49.63
N VAL A 81 -38.45 10.77 50.40
CA VAL A 81 -38.71 9.41 50.91
C VAL A 81 -38.45 9.31 52.42
N HIS A 82 -39.51 9.61 53.20
CA HIS A 82 -39.65 9.10 54.56
C HIS A 82 -40.52 7.85 54.54
N HIS A 83 -39.95 6.68 54.20
CA HIS A 83 -40.42 5.39 54.73
C HIS A 83 -39.32 4.30 54.65
N GLU A 84 -39.00 3.78 55.84
CA GLU A 84 -38.35 2.51 56.21
C GLU A 84 -36.91 2.14 55.78
N LYS A 85 -36.04 2.18 56.80
CA LYS A 85 -34.95 1.24 57.16
C LYS A 85 -33.80 1.04 56.14
N ARG A 86 -32.86 1.99 56.15
CA ARG A 86 -31.41 1.78 56.39
C ARG A 86 -30.76 3.15 56.64
N HIS A 87 -30.26 3.40 57.85
CA HIS A 87 -29.59 4.67 58.18
C HIS A 87 -28.21 4.75 57.52
N TYR A 88 -28.13 5.44 56.39
CA TYR A 88 -26.89 6.03 55.90
C TYR A 88 -27.06 7.55 55.96
N GLN A 89 -26.28 8.23 56.81
CA GLN A 89 -26.22 9.69 56.82
C GLN A 89 -25.41 10.13 55.60
N VAL A 90 -26.07 10.74 54.61
CA VAL A 90 -25.40 11.49 53.55
C VAL A 90 -25.12 12.88 54.12
N GLU A 91 -23.87 13.34 54.05
CA GLU A 91 -23.52 14.70 54.49
C GLU A 91 -24.28 15.73 53.64
N LYS A 92 -24.92 16.70 54.29
CA LYS A 92 -25.61 17.79 53.61
C LYS A 92 -24.57 18.60 52.83
N ILE A 93 -24.71 18.67 51.51
CA ILE A 93 -23.78 19.41 50.65
C ILE A 93 -23.98 20.91 50.85
N ASP A 94 -22.90 21.62 51.18
CA ASP A 94 -22.89 23.09 51.18
C ASP A 94 -22.81 23.57 49.74
N MET A 95 -23.92 24.14 49.26
CA MET A 95 -24.04 24.65 47.89
C MET A 95 -23.05 25.77 47.58
N ASN A 96 -22.53 26.48 48.60
CA ASN A 96 -21.51 27.52 48.38
C ASN A 96 -20.14 26.91 48.08
N CYS A 97 -19.68 25.92 48.86
CA CYS A 97 -18.43 25.21 48.57
C CYS A 97 -18.47 24.50 47.21
N TYR A 98 -19.65 23.99 46.84
CA TYR A 98 -19.88 23.36 45.55
C TYR A 98 -19.77 24.35 44.37
N LEU A 99 -20.34 25.56 44.53
CA LEU A 99 -20.26 26.62 43.53
C LEU A 99 -18.82 27.15 43.39
N GLU A 100 -18.09 27.30 44.49
CA GLU A 100 -16.68 27.73 44.48
C GLU A 100 -15.79 26.71 43.76
N PHE A 101 -15.94 25.41 44.04
CA PHE A 101 -15.20 24.36 43.34
C PHE A 101 -15.47 24.34 41.83
N LEU A 102 -16.72 24.58 41.41
CA LEU A 102 -17.06 24.62 39.99
C LEU A 102 -16.45 25.83 39.28
N LEU A 103 -16.45 26.99 39.93
CA LEU A 103 -15.80 28.18 39.39
C LEU A 103 -14.29 27.97 39.23
N GLU A 104 -13.65 27.32 40.22
CA GLU A 104 -12.23 26.97 40.19
C GLU A 104 -11.91 25.94 39.07
N MET A 105 -12.76 24.93 38.88
CA MET A 105 -12.64 23.95 37.80
C MET A 105 -12.80 24.56 36.41
N LEU A 106 -13.69 25.53 36.26
CA LEU A 106 -13.92 26.26 35.00
C LEU A 106 -12.75 27.18 34.63
N GLU A 107 -12.10 27.75 35.64
CA GLU A 107 -10.89 28.57 35.47
C GLU A 107 -9.70 27.72 35.00
N ILE A 108 -9.60 26.47 35.48
CA ILE A 108 -8.44 25.59 35.24
C ILE A 108 -8.54 24.76 33.94
N LYS A 109 -9.73 24.24 33.59
CA LYS A 109 -9.88 23.29 32.45
C LYS A 109 -10.25 23.94 31.11
N GLY A 110 -10.57 25.23 31.09
CA GLY A 110 -10.85 25.98 29.87
C GLY A 110 -12.26 25.74 29.28
N LYS A 111 -12.64 26.65 28.37
CA LYS A 111 -13.99 26.94 27.85
C LYS A 111 -14.71 25.80 27.12
N GLU A 112 -15.09 24.72 27.80
CA GLU A 112 -16.05 23.76 27.26
C GLU A 112 -17.49 24.18 27.62
N THR A 113 -18.05 25.05 26.79
CA THR A 113 -19.36 25.71 26.97
C THR A 113 -20.53 24.72 27.08
N LEU A 114 -20.37 23.49 26.59
CA LEU A 114 -21.41 22.44 26.59
C LEU A 114 -21.71 21.93 28.01
N VAL A 115 -20.67 21.74 28.83
CA VAL A 115 -20.81 21.27 30.22
C VAL A 115 -21.55 22.31 31.04
N LEU A 116 -21.25 23.60 30.83
CA LEU A 116 -21.92 24.71 31.53
C LEU A 116 -23.43 24.78 31.24
N PHE A 117 -23.83 24.53 29.99
CA PHE A 117 -25.23 24.59 29.56
C PHE A 117 -26.08 23.43 30.11
N GLU A 118 -25.57 22.20 30.07
CA GLU A 118 -26.27 21.07 30.69
C GLU A 118 -26.31 21.19 32.22
N PHE A 119 -25.30 21.83 32.81
CA PHE A 119 -25.20 22.03 34.25
C PHE A 119 -26.19 23.08 34.80
N ILE A 120 -26.33 24.22 34.11
CA ILE A 120 -27.33 25.25 34.45
C ILE A 120 -28.75 24.68 34.33
N ASN A 121 -28.99 23.79 33.35
CA ASN A 121 -30.27 23.09 33.23
C ASN A 121 -30.58 22.16 34.42
N CYS A 122 -29.57 21.64 35.11
CA CYS A 122 -29.76 20.78 36.29
C CYS A 122 -30.06 21.55 37.59
N LEU A 123 -29.76 22.85 37.64
CA LEU A 123 -29.82 23.63 38.89
C LEU A 123 -31.16 24.32 39.18
N GLU A 124 -32.20 24.15 38.36
CA GLU A 124 -33.45 24.92 38.43
C GLU A 124 -33.18 26.43 38.67
N LEU A 125 -33.02 27.19 37.57
CA LEU A 125 -32.75 28.64 37.58
C LEU A 125 -33.60 29.48 38.56
N SER A 126 -34.75 28.98 38.99
CA SER A 126 -35.62 29.57 40.02
C SER A 126 -34.99 29.70 41.41
N GLN A 127 -33.90 29.01 41.73
CA GLN A 127 -33.28 29.04 43.06
C GLN A 127 -32.08 29.99 43.18
N MET A 128 -31.56 30.52 42.07
CA MET A 128 -30.47 31.49 42.09
C MET A 128 -30.98 32.91 42.33
N ASN A 129 -30.37 33.63 43.27
CA ASN A 129 -30.69 35.05 43.43
C ASN A 129 -29.98 35.90 42.37
N LEU A 130 -30.50 37.11 42.13
CA LEU A 130 -30.02 38.03 41.10
C LEU A 130 -28.52 38.36 41.23
N ILE A 131 -27.98 38.37 42.45
CA ILE A 131 -26.57 38.69 42.73
C ILE A 131 -25.65 37.55 42.27
N GLN A 132 -26.08 36.29 42.41
CA GLN A 132 -25.33 35.12 41.94
C GLN A 132 -25.28 35.06 40.41
N LEU A 133 -26.40 35.37 39.75
CA LEU A 133 -26.49 35.50 38.29
C LEU A 133 -25.59 36.64 37.75
N ILE A 134 -25.54 37.78 38.46
CA ILE A 134 -24.68 38.91 38.10
C ILE A 134 -23.19 38.51 38.19
N LYS A 135 -22.76 37.84 39.25
CA LYS A 135 -21.36 37.39 39.40
C LYS A 135 -20.90 36.43 38.30
N ILE A 136 -21.77 35.50 37.86
CA ILE A 136 -21.49 34.59 36.75
C ILE A 136 -21.43 35.35 35.42
N SER A 137 -22.28 36.37 35.25
CA SER A 137 -22.32 37.20 34.04
C SER A 137 -21.10 38.12 33.88
N GLU A 138 -20.52 38.59 34.99
CA GLU A 138 -19.34 39.45 34.99
C GLU A 138 -18.06 38.72 34.61
N THR A 139 -18.00 37.39 34.79
CA THR A 139 -16.81 36.58 34.53
C THR A 139 -16.77 35.98 33.12
N HIS A 140 -17.89 35.88 32.39
CA HIS A 140 -17.94 35.17 31.10
C HIS A 140 -18.71 35.92 29.98
N GLU A 141 -17.93 36.57 29.11
CA GLU A 141 -18.37 37.36 27.94
C GLU A 141 -19.26 36.59 26.94
N ILE A 142 -19.14 35.26 26.87
CA ILE A 142 -19.95 34.40 25.99
C ILE A 142 -21.38 34.25 26.51
N PHE A 143 -21.60 34.32 27.82
CA PHE A 143 -22.93 34.23 28.44
C PHE A 143 -23.77 35.48 28.13
N LEU A 144 -23.13 36.65 28.07
CA LEU A 144 -23.78 37.92 27.74
C LEU A 144 -24.27 37.97 26.28
N LYS A 145 -23.58 37.34 25.32
CA LYS A 145 -23.97 37.43 23.90
C LYS A 145 -25.35 36.85 23.58
N ASN A 146 -25.85 35.90 24.37
CA ASN A 146 -27.12 35.21 24.09
C ASN A 146 -28.32 35.71 24.92
N LEU A 147 -28.10 36.50 25.98
CA LEU A 147 -29.16 37.05 26.85
C LEU A 147 -29.33 38.58 26.73
N SER A 148 -28.50 39.25 25.92
CA SER A 148 -28.20 40.69 26.08
C SER A 148 -29.22 41.70 25.57
N TYR A 149 -30.34 41.35 24.92
CA TYR A 149 -31.24 42.41 24.46
C TYR A 149 -32.37 42.73 25.44
N PRO A 150 -33.24 41.78 25.86
CA PRO A 150 -34.43 42.12 26.66
C PRO A 150 -34.10 42.50 28.11
N ILE A 151 -33.13 41.84 28.72
CA ILE A 151 -32.79 42.03 30.15
C ILE A 151 -32.01 43.33 30.36
N LEU A 152 -31.11 43.68 29.44
CA LEU A 152 -30.37 44.94 29.48
C LEU A 152 -31.29 46.16 29.29
N THR A 153 -32.32 46.06 28.45
CA THR A 153 -33.32 47.13 28.29
C THR A 153 -34.11 47.35 29.58
N LEU A 154 -34.56 46.28 30.25
CA LEU A 154 -35.27 46.37 31.53
C LEU A 154 -34.42 47.00 32.65
N ILE A 155 -33.14 46.64 32.73
CA ILE A 155 -32.21 47.21 33.72
C ILE A 155 -31.98 48.70 33.45
N GLN A 156 -31.79 49.08 32.18
CA GLN A 156 -31.58 50.48 31.79
C GLN A 156 -32.82 51.36 32.03
N GLU A 157 -34.02 50.83 31.77
CA GLU A 157 -35.29 51.53 32.01
C GLU A 157 -35.57 51.73 33.51
N TYR A 158 -35.29 50.71 34.33
CA TYR A 158 -35.43 50.81 35.79
C TYR A 158 -34.50 51.85 36.39
N ASP A 159 -33.26 51.91 35.93
CA ASP A 159 -32.28 52.91 36.37
C ASP A 159 -32.68 54.33 35.96
N HIS A 160 -33.32 54.48 34.80
CA HIS A 160 -33.85 55.77 34.34
C HIS A 160 -35.05 56.23 35.18
N LEU A 161 -35.95 55.31 35.55
CA LEU A 161 -37.09 55.58 36.41
C LEU A 161 -36.65 55.98 37.83
N ARG A 162 -35.64 55.29 38.37
CA ARG A 162 -35.07 55.58 39.69
C ARG A 162 -34.44 56.98 39.75
N LYS A 163 -33.73 57.39 38.70
CA LYS A 163 -33.13 58.73 38.60
C LYS A 163 -34.17 59.85 38.49
N ASP A 164 -35.24 59.63 37.72
CA ASP A 164 -36.35 60.59 37.61
C ASP A 164 -37.10 60.77 38.95
N GLN A 165 -37.28 59.68 39.70
CA GLN A 165 -37.87 59.72 41.05
C GLN A 165 -36.99 60.49 42.04
N GLN A 166 -35.68 60.30 42.01
CA GLN A 166 -34.75 61.03 42.89
C GLN A 166 -34.75 62.54 42.61
N GLN A 167 -34.85 62.95 41.35
CA GLN A 167 -34.97 64.37 40.97
C GLN A 167 -36.29 65.00 41.44
N LYS A 168 -37.41 64.27 41.32
CA LYS A 168 -38.72 64.72 41.83
C LYS A 168 -38.76 64.81 43.36
N ILE A 169 -38.13 63.87 44.08
CA ILE A 169 -37.98 63.92 45.55
C ILE A 169 -37.14 65.13 45.99
N HIS A 170 -36.12 65.50 45.23
CA HIS A 170 -35.34 66.71 45.52
C HIS A 170 -36.16 68.00 45.33
N SER A 171 -37.06 68.05 44.33
CA SER A 171 -37.97 69.19 44.11
C SER A 171 -39.06 69.33 45.19
N LEU A 172 -39.35 68.27 45.96
CA LEU A 172 -40.38 68.23 47.02
C LEU A 172 -39.93 68.88 48.34
N GLN A 173 -38.65 69.22 48.50
CA GLN A 173 -38.14 69.86 49.73
C GLN A 173 -38.45 71.38 49.82
N LEU A 174 -39.07 71.98 48.79
CA LEU A 174 -39.55 73.37 48.80
C LEU A 174 -41.07 73.38 48.54
N GLY A 175 -41.83 73.68 49.58
CA GLY A 175 -43.23 73.25 49.74
C GLY A 175 -44.29 73.98 48.89
N ASN A 176 -45.29 73.20 48.46
CA ASN A 176 -46.68 73.63 48.30
C ASN A 176 -47.61 72.40 48.31
N GLU A 177 -48.63 72.37 49.18
CA GLU A 177 -49.55 71.23 49.37
C GLU A 177 -50.37 70.90 48.10
N ALA A 178 -50.65 71.90 47.24
CA ALA A 178 -51.32 71.69 45.96
C ALA A 178 -50.46 70.90 44.95
N LEU A 179 -49.14 71.04 45.02
CA LEU A 179 -48.19 70.32 44.17
C LEU A 179 -48.10 68.85 44.58
N LYS A 180 -48.19 68.55 45.89
CA LYS A 180 -48.25 67.16 46.39
C LYS A 180 -49.43 66.38 45.80
N LYS A 181 -50.60 67.01 45.67
CA LYS A 181 -51.79 66.35 45.10
C LYS A 181 -51.63 66.05 43.61
N GLN A 182 -51.15 67.01 42.81
CA GLN A 182 -50.84 66.77 41.38
C GLN A 182 -49.73 65.73 41.18
N ILE A 183 -48.74 65.69 42.07
CA ILE A 183 -47.67 64.69 42.02
C ILE A 183 -48.20 63.31 42.38
N LEU A 184 -49.08 63.20 43.38
CA LEU A 184 -49.68 61.91 43.75
C LEU A 184 -50.53 61.35 42.60
N GLU A 185 -51.35 62.19 41.97
CA GLU A 185 -52.14 61.82 40.79
C GLU A 185 -51.24 61.44 39.59
N SER A 186 -50.11 62.16 39.40
CA SER A 186 -49.12 61.82 38.36
C SER A 186 -48.36 60.52 38.67
N GLN A 187 -48.06 60.24 39.95
CA GLN A 187 -47.43 59.00 40.40
C GLN A 187 -48.36 57.80 40.21
N GLU A 188 -49.65 57.94 40.53
CA GLU A 188 -50.65 56.89 40.29
C GLU A 188 -50.78 56.60 38.80
N GLN A 189 -50.83 57.62 37.94
CA GLN A 189 -50.86 57.43 36.48
C GLN A 189 -49.57 56.79 35.94
N GLN A 190 -48.40 57.19 36.44
CA GLN A 190 -47.13 56.59 36.03
C GLN A 190 -47.01 55.13 36.48
N ASN A 191 -47.42 54.83 37.72
CA ASN A 191 -47.45 53.47 38.26
C ASN A 191 -48.43 52.59 37.50
N GLN A 192 -49.62 53.09 37.17
CA GLN A 192 -50.58 52.34 36.36
C GLN A 192 -50.02 52.07 34.96
N SER A 193 -49.38 53.06 34.31
CA SER A 193 -48.72 52.84 33.01
C SER A 193 -47.55 51.85 33.08
N PHE A 194 -46.90 51.72 34.24
CA PHE A 194 -45.81 50.79 34.47
C PHE A 194 -46.37 49.37 34.63
N ILE A 195 -47.45 49.21 35.42
CA ILE A 195 -48.16 47.95 35.58
C ILE A 195 -48.70 47.46 34.23
N ASP A 196 -49.39 48.32 33.46
CA ASP A 196 -49.94 47.95 32.15
C ASP A 196 -48.83 47.53 31.15
N ARG A 197 -47.63 48.14 31.26
CA ARG A 197 -46.46 47.77 30.45
C ARG A 197 -45.82 46.47 30.93
N GLN A 198 -45.75 46.25 32.24
CA GLN A 198 -45.26 45.02 32.85
C GLN A 198 -46.14 43.84 32.44
N ASP A 199 -47.47 43.98 32.51
CA ASP A 199 -48.43 42.96 32.10
C ASP A 199 -48.29 42.64 30.60
N LYS A 200 -48.17 43.66 29.76
CA LYS A 200 -47.92 43.48 28.32
C LYS A 200 -46.59 42.78 28.05
N HIS A 201 -45.55 43.09 28.81
CA HIS A 201 -44.24 42.46 28.68
C HIS A 201 -44.26 41.00 29.18
N GLU A 202 -44.98 40.70 30.26
CA GLU A 202 -45.17 39.34 30.77
C GLU A 202 -45.91 38.47 29.74
N VAL A 203 -46.95 39.01 29.11
CA VAL A 203 -47.67 38.31 28.02
C VAL A 203 -46.74 38.03 26.83
N ASN A 204 -45.88 38.98 26.46
CA ASN A 204 -44.92 38.79 25.36
C ASN A 204 -43.82 37.77 25.70
N VAL A 205 -43.32 37.77 26.94
CA VAL A 205 -42.35 36.78 27.43
C VAL A 205 -42.99 35.39 27.45
N LYS A 206 -44.21 35.25 27.96
CA LYS A 206 -44.96 33.98 27.94
C LYS A 206 -45.16 33.46 26.52
N ARG A 207 -45.56 34.32 25.57
CA ARG A 207 -45.69 33.94 24.14
C ARG A 207 -44.36 33.49 23.53
N THR A 208 -43.28 34.20 23.84
CA THR A 208 -41.95 33.88 23.32
C THR A 208 -41.44 32.56 23.90
N PHE A 209 -41.66 32.33 25.20
CA PHE A 209 -41.32 31.09 25.88
C PHE A 209 -42.10 29.90 25.29
N GLU A 210 -43.42 30.03 25.09
CA GLU A 210 -44.23 28.98 24.45
C GLU A 210 -43.79 28.71 23.00
N PHE A 211 -43.40 29.72 22.24
CA PHE A 211 -42.82 29.53 20.90
C PHE A 211 -41.52 28.70 20.95
N PHE A 212 -40.59 29.04 21.85
CA PHE A 212 -39.35 28.27 22.01
C PHE A 212 -39.58 26.85 22.50
N LYS A 213 -40.49 26.67 23.47
CA LYS A 213 -40.90 25.35 23.98
C LYS A 213 -41.43 24.46 22.86
N ASN A 214 -42.31 24.98 22.01
CA ASN A 214 -42.88 24.22 20.90
C ASN A 214 -41.81 23.87 19.84
N ASN A 215 -40.91 24.79 19.51
CA ASN A 215 -39.80 24.49 18.59
C ASN A 215 -38.86 23.42 19.15
N PHE A 216 -38.58 23.47 20.46
CA PHE A 216 -37.74 22.48 21.12
C PHE A 216 -38.39 21.09 21.13
N LEU A 217 -39.70 21.02 21.42
CA LEU A 217 -40.45 19.76 21.37
C LEU A 217 -40.48 19.16 19.95
N ASN A 218 -40.65 19.98 18.92
CA ASN A 218 -40.57 19.52 17.52
C ASN A 218 -39.18 18.97 17.18
N LEU A 219 -38.11 19.63 17.65
CA LEU A 219 -36.74 19.19 17.42
C LEU A 219 -36.44 17.85 18.13
N LEU A 220 -36.94 17.66 19.35
CA LEU A 220 -36.86 16.39 20.06
C LEU A 220 -37.56 15.27 19.28
N GLN A 221 -38.78 15.53 18.80
CA GLN A 221 -39.54 14.55 18.03
C GLN A 221 -38.85 14.19 16.70
N GLU A 222 -38.24 15.15 16.00
CA GLU A 222 -37.44 14.87 14.81
C GLU A 222 -36.22 14.00 15.11
N ASN A 223 -35.56 14.24 16.25
CA ASN A 223 -34.41 13.45 16.66
C ASN A 223 -34.80 12.02 17.08
N ASP A 224 -35.93 11.84 17.77
CA ASP A 224 -36.46 10.51 18.10
C ASP A 224 -36.79 9.69 16.85
N ASN A 225 -37.34 10.32 15.81
CA ASN A 225 -37.58 9.68 14.52
C ASN A 225 -36.27 9.25 13.84
N LYS A 226 -35.22 10.09 13.88
CA LYS A 226 -33.90 9.75 13.33
C LYS A 226 -33.24 8.61 14.10
N ILE A 227 -33.34 8.60 15.44
CA ILE A 227 -32.82 7.52 16.29
C ILE A 227 -33.52 6.21 15.96
N THR A 228 -34.83 6.24 15.72
CA THR A 228 -35.62 5.06 15.36
C THR A 228 -35.18 4.50 14.01
N ALA A 229 -35.02 5.35 12.98
CA ALA A 229 -34.52 4.92 11.67
C ALA A 229 -33.11 4.30 11.74
N LEU A 230 -32.21 4.88 12.55
CA LEU A 230 -30.87 4.33 12.75
C LEU A 230 -30.88 2.97 13.44
N LYS A 231 -31.81 2.73 14.38
CA LYS A 231 -31.98 1.42 15.01
C LYS A 231 -32.40 0.35 13.99
N ASP A 232 -33.28 0.70 13.06
CA ASP A 232 -33.73 -0.21 12.00
C ASP A 232 -32.58 -0.56 11.04
N ASP A 233 -31.77 0.42 10.66
CA ASP A 233 -30.57 0.21 9.82
C ASP A 233 -29.53 -0.69 10.51
N ILE A 234 -29.31 -0.50 11.82
CA ILE A 234 -28.41 -1.34 12.62
C ILE A 234 -28.93 -2.79 12.64
N ASN A 235 -30.23 -3.00 12.84
CA ASN A 235 -30.83 -4.34 12.84
C ASN A 235 -30.69 -5.02 11.47
N LEU A 236 -30.85 -4.27 10.37
CA LEU A 236 -30.67 -4.78 9.01
C LEU A 236 -29.22 -5.21 8.76
N LEU A 237 -28.25 -4.40 9.19
CA LEU A 237 -26.82 -4.71 9.08
C LEU A 237 -26.42 -5.94 9.91
N GLN A 238 -26.96 -6.07 11.14
CA GLN A 238 -26.72 -7.24 11.98
C GLN A 238 -27.24 -8.53 11.31
N LYS A 239 -28.45 -8.49 10.73
CA LYS A 239 -29.01 -9.63 10.00
C LYS A 239 -28.12 -10.04 8.81
N LYS A 240 -27.66 -9.06 8.02
CA LYS A 240 -26.77 -9.30 6.88
C LYS A 240 -25.43 -9.92 7.31
N ASN A 241 -24.84 -9.43 8.41
CA ASN A 241 -23.60 -9.99 8.94
C ASN A 241 -23.75 -11.46 9.35
N VAL A 242 -24.89 -11.84 9.95
CA VAL A 242 -25.17 -13.25 10.30
C VAL A 242 -25.25 -14.12 9.04
N GLU A 243 -25.93 -13.65 8.00
CA GLU A 243 -26.04 -14.36 6.71
C GLU A 243 -24.66 -14.52 6.04
N ASP A 244 -23.84 -13.47 6.05
CA ASP A 244 -22.48 -13.51 5.50
C ASP A 244 -21.59 -14.50 6.26
N ILE A 245 -21.63 -14.50 7.61
CA ILE A 245 -20.89 -15.45 8.45
C ILE A 245 -21.31 -16.90 8.15
N GLN A 246 -22.61 -17.16 7.99
CA GLN A 246 -23.11 -18.49 7.63
C GLN A 246 -22.60 -18.94 6.25
N ASN A 247 -22.58 -18.03 5.27
CA ASN A 247 -22.05 -18.30 3.93
C ASN A 247 -20.54 -18.59 3.96
N TYR A 248 -19.77 -17.83 4.74
CA TYR A 248 -18.34 -18.09 4.94
C TYR A 248 -18.07 -19.45 5.59
N ASN A 249 -18.83 -19.81 6.62
CA ASN A 249 -18.68 -21.10 7.29
C ASN A 249 -18.99 -22.27 6.35
N SER A 250 -20.01 -22.14 5.48
CA SER A 250 -20.30 -23.14 4.44
C SER A 250 -19.16 -23.30 3.44
N LYS A 251 -18.60 -22.19 2.94
CA LYS A 251 -17.44 -22.21 2.02
C LYS A 251 -16.19 -22.80 2.68
N PHE A 252 -15.97 -22.48 3.96
CA PHE A 252 -14.83 -23.00 4.72
C PHE A 252 -14.94 -24.51 4.92
N GLY A 253 -16.13 -25.02 5.26
CA GLY A 253 -16.39 -26.47 5.39
C GLY A 253 -16.11 -27.25 4.09
N ASN A 254 -16.58 -26.74 2.95
CA ASN A 254 -16.30 -27.36 1.64
C ASN A 254 -14.80 -27.36 1.31
N THR A 255 -14.10 -26.29 1.67
CA THR A 255 -12.65 -26.18 1.46
C THR A 255 -11.89 -27.18 2.34
N PHE A 256 -12.30 -27.34 3.60
CA PHE A 256 -11.70 -28.29 4.53
C PHE A 256 -11.85 -29.73 4.07
N GLN A 257 -13.04 -30.12 3.60
CA GLN A 257 -13.27 -31.45 3.01
C GLN A 257 -12.39 -31.70 1.78
N LYS A 258 -12.19 -30.67 0.94
CA LYS A 258 -11.29 -30.76 -0.21
C LYS A 258 -9.83 -30.97 0.20
N ILE A 259 -9.37 -30.26 1.23
CA ILE A 259 -8.03 -30.44 1.81
C ILE A 259 -7.86 -31.86 2.32
N GLU A 260 -8.81 -32.37 3.12
CA GLU A 260 -8.74 -33.73 3.65
C GLU A 260 -8.70 -34.79 2.54
N SER A 261 -9.47 -34.59 1.46
CA SER A 261 -9.43 -35.47 0.28
C SER A 261 -8.07 -35.43 -0.44
N ASN A 262 -7.41 -34.27 -0.48
CA ASN A 262 -6.11 -34.10 -1.11
C ASN A 262 -4.99 -34.72 -0.26
N THR A 263 -5.02 -34.55 1.07
CA THR A 263 -4.07 -35.18 1.98
C THR A 263 -4.12 -36.70 1.90
N LYS A 264 -5.33 -37.29 1.74
CA LYS A 264 -5.46 -38.74 1.48
C LYS A 264 -4.83 -39.16 0.15
N LYS A 265 -4.96 -38.36 -0.91
CA LYS A 265 -4.30 -38.63 -2.21
C LYS A 265 -2.79 -38.52 -2.13
N GLU A 266 -2.29 -37.53 -1.38
CA GLU A 266 -0.85 -37.32 -1.17
C GLU A 266 -0.22 -38.52 -0.45
N SER A 267 -0.85 -39.03 0.61
CA SER A 267 -0.38 -40.25 1.29
C SER A 267 -0.35 -41.50 0.38
N ILE A 268 -1.31 -41.62 -0.54
CA ILE A 268 -1.31 -42.72 -1.54
C ILE A 268 -0.14 -42.54 -2.52
N LEU A 269 0.11 -41.31 -2.98
CA LEU A 269 1.17 -41.00 -3.92
C LEU A 269 2.56 -41.24 -3.29
N GLU A 270 2.76 -40.88 -2.03
CA GLU A 270 4.00 -41.14 -1.29
C GLU A 270 4.31 -42.64 -1.21
N LYS A 271 3.29 -43.47 -0.95
CA LYS A 271 3.44 -44.94 -0.97
C LYS A 271 3.85 -45.46 -2.34
N GLN A 272 3.24 -44.94 -3.41
CA GLN A 272 3.59 -45.32 -4.79
C GLN A 272 5.04 -44.93 -5.12
N ILE A 273 5.46 -43.70 -4.78
CA ILE A 273 6.83 -43.22 -4.97
C ILE A 273 7.83 -44.14 -4.27
N LYS A 274 7.54 -44.52 -3.02
CA LYS A 274 8.40 -45.42 -2.26
C LYS A 274 8.56 -46.78 -2.94
N THR A 275 7.46 -47.38 -3.39
CA THR A 275 7.50 -48.66 -4.13
C THR A 275 8.31 -48.54 -5.43
N THR A 276 8.11 -47.48 -6.21
CA THR A 276 8.89 -47.26 -7.45
C THR A 276 10.39 -47.06 -7.17
N MET A 277 10.74 -46.37 -6.08
CA MET A 277 12.16 -46.21 -5.69
C MET A 277 12.82 -47.56 -5.33
N GLU A 278 12.09 -48.45 -4.67
CA GLU A 278 12.56 -49.81 -4.36
C GLU A 278 12.79 -50.63 -5.65
N GLU A 279 11.88 -50.53 -6.63
CA GLU A 279 12.05 -51.16 -7.95
C GLU A 279 13.26 -50.62 -8.73
N ILE A 280 13.46 -49.29 -8.75
CA ILE A 280 14.62 -48.67 -9.39
C ILE A 280 15.92 -49.16 -8.73
N SER A 281 15.94 -49.30 -7.40
CA SER A 281 17.10 -49.82 -6.67
C SER A 281 17.42 -51.26 -7.07
N LYS A 282 16.40 -52.10 -7.27
CA LYS A 282 16.55 -53.47 -7.77
C LYS A 282 17.13 -53.50 -9.19
N LEU A 283 16.56 -52.72 -10.11
CA LEU A 283 17.02 -52.63 -11.50
C LEU A 283 18.46 -52.11 -11.60
N LYS A 284 18.87 -51.17 -10.73
CA LYS A 284 20.26 -50.70 -10.69
C LYS A 284 21.25 -51.82 -10.32
N LYS A 285 20.90 -52.68 -9.36
CA LYS A 285 21.74 -53.83 -8.99
C LYS A 285 21.85 -54.84 -10.13
N GLU A 286 20.75 -55.11 -10.83
CA GLU A 286 20.74 -55.98 -12.01
C GLU A 286 21.61 -55.41 -13.14
N ASN A 287 21.54 -54.10 -13.39
CA ASN A 287 22.37 -53.44 -14.41
C ASN A 287 23.87 -53.51 -14.07
N ILE A 288 24.26 -53.31 -12.81
CA ILE A 288 25.66 -53.47 -12.38
C ILE A 288 26.15 -54.91 -12.63
N ALA A 289 25.31 -55.91 -12.35
CA ALA A 289 25.66 -57.31 -12.61
C ALA A 289 25.83 -57.60 -14.12
N LEU A 290 24.97 -57.03 -14.97
CA LEU A 290 25.09 -57.14 -16.43
C LEU A 290 26.34 -56.45 -16.95
N GLN A 291 26.69 -55.27 -16.44
CA GLN A 291 27.94 -54.58 -16.81
C GLN A 291 29.18 -55.41 -16.46
N ALA A 292 29.19 -56.06 -15.30
CA ALA A 292 30.27 -56.96 -14.92
C ALA A 292 30.39 -58.17 -15.87
N GLN A 293 29.26 -58.73 -16.33
CA GLN A 293 29.27 -59.79 -17.35
C GLN A 293 29.81 -59.31 -18.69
N ILE A 294 29.42 -58.11 -19.14
CA ILE A 294 29.91 -57.51 -20.40
C ILE A 294 31.44 -57.37 -20.35
N ILE A 295 31.98 -56.83 -19.25
CA ILE A 295 33.44 -56.68 -19.07
C ILE A 295 34.14 -58.04 -19.12
N SER A 296 33.57 -59.07 -18.47
CA SER A 296 34.11 -60.43 -18.52
C SER A 296 34.13 -60.99 -19.95
N LEU A 297 33.08 -60.75 -20.75
CA LEU A 297 33.02 -61.20 -22.14
C LEU A 297 34.00 -60.44 -23.04
N GLN A 298 34.17 -59.13 -22.83
CA GLN A 298 35.16 -58.32 -23.53
C GLN A 298 36.58 -58.85 -23.29
N ASN A 299 36.93 -59.15 -22.04
CA ASN A 299 38.24 -59.73 -21.70
C ASN A 299 38.46 -61.11 -22.36
N GLN A 300 37.41 -61.94 -22.45
CA GLN A 300 37.48 -63.22 -23.18
C GLN A 300 37.70 -63.01 -24.68
N GLN A 301 37.01 -62.03 -25.27
CA GLN A 301 37.16 -61.68 -26.68
C GLN A 301 38.57 -61.18 -26.99
N GLU A 302 39.12 -60.29 -26.16
CA GLU A 302 40.50 -59.81 -26.31
C GLU A 302 41.52 -60.95 -26.23
N ALA A 303 41.31 -61.93 -25.34
CA ALA A 303 42.18 -63.11 -25.25
C ALA A 303 42.10 -64.00 -26.51
N ILE A 304 40.90 -64.16 -27.09
CA ILE A 304 40.70 -64.86 -28.36
C ILE A 304 41.41 -64.12 -29.51
N GLU A 305 41.26 -62.80 -29.58
CA GLU A 305 41.88 -61.96 -30.59
C GLU A 305 43.42 -62.00 -30.49
N ALA A 306 43.98 -61.94 -29.29
CA ALA A 306 45.43 -62.07 -29.07
C ALA A 306 45.95 -63.46 -29.50
N ASN A 307 45.19 -64.53 -29.24
CA ASN A 307 45.57 -65.88 -29.65
C ASN A 307 45.47 -66.06 -31.17
N ASN A 308 44.46 -65.45 -31.80
CA ASN A 308 44.30 -65.42 -33.25
C ASN A 308 45.42 -64.62 -33.93
N GLN A 309 45.84 -63.48 -33.36
CA GLN A 309 46.99 -62.71 -33.85
C GLN A 309 48.29 -63.52 -33.78
N LYS A 310 48.51 -64.25 -32.68
CA LYS A 310 49.68 -65.13 -32.52
C LYS A 310 49.70 -66.27 -33.57
N ASN A 311 48.55 -66.85 -33.89
CA ASN A 311 48.41 -67.86 -34.94
C ASN A 311 48.59 -67.26 -36.35
N LEU A 312 48.15 -66.03 -36.58
CA LEU A 312 48.38 -65.29 -37.82
C LEU A 312 49.87 -64.99 -38.03
N GLU A 313 50.62 -64.68 -36.98
CA GLU A 313 52.06 -64.40 -37.04
C GLU A 313 52.90 -65.65 -37.35
N ILE A 314 52.46 -66.83 -36.89
CA ILE A 314 53.05 -68.13 -37.25
C ILE A 314 52.82 -68.44 -38.74
N ASN A 315 51.62 -68.19 -39.27
CA ASN A 315 51.31 -68.39 -40.69
C ASN A 315 51.96 -67.34 -41.62
N LYS A 316 52.21 -66.12 -41.12
CA LYS A 316 52.84 -65.04 -41.89
C LYS A 316 54.31 -65.32 -42.20
N ASN A 317 55.01 -66.04 -41.32
CA ASN A 317 56.39 -66.44 -41.54
C ASN A 317 56.55 -67.56 -42.58
N GLU A 318 55.50 -68.35 -42.83
CA GLU A 318 55.49 -69.40 -43.86
C GLU A 318 55.05 -68.87 -45.24
N TYR A 319 54.23 -67.81 -45.28
CA TYR A 319 53.70 -67.20 -46.51
C TYR A 319 54.61 -66.09 -47.10
N ASN A 320 55.41 -65.41 -46.26
CA ASN A 320 56.31 -64.35 -46.71
C ASN A 320 57.48 -64.84 -47.60
N SER A 321 57.78 -66.15 -47.64
CA SER A 321 58.75 -66.70 -48.59
C SER A 321 58.24 -66.79 -50.04
N LYS A 322 56.93 -66.60 -50.29
CA LYS A 322 56.30 -66.77 -51.61
C LYS A 322 55.74 -65.48 -52.23
N VAL A 323 55.57 -64.39 -51.46
CA VAL A 323 54.90 -63.16 -51.92
C VAL A 323 55.87 -62.06 -52.38
N GLU A 324 57.18 -62.18 -52.11
CA GLU A 324 58.21 -61.23 -52.60
C GLU A 324 58.38 -61.24 -54.14
N LYS A 325 57.71 -62.14 -54.87
CA LYS A 325 57.80 -62.22 -56.35
C LYS A 325 56.56 -61.72 -57.11
N PHE A 326 55.53 -61.22 -56.43
CA PHE A 326 54.26 -60.80 -57.08
C PHE A 326 53.82 -59.36 -56.76
N THR A 327 54.56 -58.64 -55.91
CA THR A 327 54.11 -57.34 -55.36
C THR A 327 54.91 -56.15 -55.89
N GLU A 328 55.36 -56.20 -57.15
CA GLU A 328 55.86 -55.03 -57.89
C GLU A 328 54.79 -54.49 -58.87
N ASP A 329 53.91 -55.35 -59.40
CA ASP A 329 52.98 -54.97 -60.48
C ASP A 329 51.63 -54.38 -60.02
N SER A 330 51.22 -54.56 -58.76
CA SER A 330 49.88 -54.12 -58.31
C SER A 330 49.85 -52.74 -57.63
N LYS A 331 51.00 -52.08 -57.47
CA LYS A 331 51.08 -50.75 -56.83
C LYS A 331 50.66 -49.60 -57.75
N ASN A 332 50.60 -49.82 -59.07
CA ASN A 332 50.28 -48.79 -60.05
C ASN A 332 48.78 -48.65 -60.39
N GLN A 333 47.88 -49.41 -59.77
CA GLN A 333 46.42 -49.33 -60.06
C GLN A 333 45.55 -48.72 -58.95
N LEU A 334 46.06 -48.50 -57.74
CA LEU A 334 45.24 -48.07 -56.59
C LEU A 334 45.38 -46.58 -56.21
N GLU A 335 46.19 -45.81 -56.94
CA GLU A 335 46.37 -44.37 -56.70
C GLU A 335 45.43 -43.49 -57.54
N LYS A 336 44.42 -44.10 -58.20
CA LYS A 336 43.49 -43.40 -59.11
C LYS A 336 42.02 -43.42 -58.69
N LEU A 337 41.68 -43.91 -57.50
CA LEU A 337 40.26 -44.07 -57.07
C LEU A 337 39.88 -43.41 -55.75
N THR A 338 40.76 -42.67 -55.09
CA THR A 338 40.49 -42.13 -53.75
C THR A 338 40.73 -40.63 -53.65
N SER A 339 40.08 -39.86 -54.52
CA SER A 339 39.83 -38.42 -54.36
C SER A 339 38.70 -38.01 -55.29
N GLN A 340 37.42 -38.14 -54.86
CA GLN A 340 36.29 -37.28 -55.28
C GLN A 340 34.88 -37.68 -54.74
N LYS A 341 34.72 -38.57 -53.75
CA LYS A 341 33.36 -39.08 -53.41
C LYS A 341 32.83 -38.91 -51.98
N ILE A 342 33.55 -38.23 -51.09
CA ILE A 342 33.05 -38.00 -49.72
C ILE A 342 32.51 -36.57 -49.51
N ILE A 343 32.92 -35.58 -50.31
CA ILE A 343 32.46 -34.18 -50.15
C ILE A 343 31.08 -33.90 -50.79
N ASN A 344 30.66 -34.70 -51.79
CA ASN A 344 29.44 -34.42 -52.57
C ASN A 344 28.12 -34.98 -52.00
N ILE A 345 28.16 -35.79 -50.94
CA ILE A 345 26.95 -36.39 -50.36
C ILE A 345 26.36 -35.52 -49.23
N GLU A 346 27.21 -34.85 -48.45
CA GLU A 346 26.77 -33.99 -47.34
C GLU A 346 26.16 -32.67 -47.85
N GLU A 347 26.71 -32.06 -48.90
CA GLU A 347 26.12 -30.86 -49.53
C GLU A 347 24.76 -31.12 -50.22
N ARG A 348 24.52 -32.35 -50.71
CA ARG A 348 23.24 -32.68 -51.39
C ARG A 348 22.10 -32.94 -50.42
N TYR A 349 22.38 -33.49 -49.24
CA TYR A 349 21.34 -33.69 -48.22
C TYR A 349 20.92 -32.37 -47.56
N PHE A 350 21.87 -31.46 -47.31
CA PHE A 350 21.57 -30.16 -46.71
C PHE A 350 20.76 -29.25 -47.66
N ASN A 351 21.15 -29.18 -48.94
CA ASN A 351 20.44 -28.39 -49.95
C ASN A 351 19.05 -28.98 -50.31
N HIS A 352 18.84 -30.28 -50.16
CA HIS A 352 17.52 -30.90 -50.37
C HIS A 352 16.56 -30.63 -49.20
N PHE A 353 17.08 -30.58 -47.97
CA PHE A 353 16.30 -30.27 -46.77
C PHE A 353 15.86 -28.80 -46.72
N GLU A 354 16.73 -27.85 -47.11
CA GLU A 354 16.38 -26.43 -47.24
C GLU A 354 15.31 -26.17 -48.31
N LYS A 355 15.34 -26.94 -49.41
CA LYS A 355 14.36 -26.82 -50.50
C LYS A 355 12.98 -27.35 -50.10
N LEU A 356 12.93 -28.43 -49.32
CA LEU A 356 11.69 -29.01 -48.80
C LEU A 356 11.03 -28.13 -47.72
N LEU A 357 11.82 -27.51 -46.84
CA LEU A 357 11.34 -26.52 -45.87
C LEU A 357 10.78 -25.28 -46.58
N ASN A 358 11.50 -24.72 -47.55
CA ASN A 358 11.03 -23.54 -48.29
C ASN A 358 9.81 -23.82 -49.19
N GLN A 359 9.68 -25.01 -49.79
CA GLN A 359 8.55 -25.33 -50.66
C GLN A 359 7.28 -25.69 -49.88
N ASN A 360 7.38 -26.40 -48.75
CA ASN A 360 6.19 -26.77 -47.97
C ASN A 360 5.68 -25.63 -47.07
N PHE A 361 6.57 -24.81 -46.51
CA PHE A 361 6.17 -23.68 -45.66
C PHE A 361 5.52 -22.56 -46.49
N VAL A 362 6.05 -22.26 -47.68
CA VAL A 362 5.45 -21.28 -48.61
C VAL A 362 4.11 -21.77 -49.18
N ASN A 363 3.94 -23.08 -49.41
CA ASN A 363 2.68 -23.62 -49.91
C ASN A 363 1.58 -23.67 -48.83
N LEU A 364 1.92 -23.80 -47.55
CA LEU A 364 0.98 -23.67 -46.44
C LEU A 364 0.47 -22.22 -46.27
N ILE A 365 1.36 -21.23 -46.46
CA ILE A 365 0.98 -19.80 -46.44
C ILE A 365 0.15 -19.43 -47.67
N LYS A 366 0.48 -19.97 -48.86
CA LYS A 366 -0.27 -19.70 -50.11
C LYS A 366 -1.65 -20.35 -50.18
N ARG A 367 -1.93 -21.38 -49.36
CA ARG A 367 -3.23 -22.08 -49.35
C ARG A 367 -4.28 -21.45 -48.43
N GLY A 368 -3.98 -20.30 -47.82
CA GLY A 368 -4.99 -19.44 -47.17
C GLY A 368 -5.74 -20.08 -46.00
N THR A 369 -5.28 -21.20 -45.45
CA THR A 369 -6.00 -21.93 -44.39
C THR A 369 -5.61 -21.47 -42.98
N ILE A 370 -4.52 -20.70 -42.83
CA ILE A 370 -4.16 -20.01 -41.58
C ILE A 370 -3.55 -18.66 -41.97
N GLY A 371 -4.18 -17.55 -41.59
CA GLY A 371 -3.77 -16.18 -41.93
C GLY A 371 -2.50 -15.69 -41.20
N LEU A 372 -1.44 -16.50 -41.12
CA LEU A 372 -0.20 -16.09 -40.47
C LEU A 372 0.59 -15.15 -41.39
N LEU A 373 0.72 -13.90 -40.99
CA LEU A 373 1.69 -12.97 -41.58
C LEU A 373 3.06 -13.31 -40.98
N ILE A 374 3.97 -13.80 -41.82
CA ILE A 374 5.37 -14.01 -41.45
C ILE A 374 6.19 -12.89 -42.05
N GLU A 375 6.85 -12.13 -41.21
CA GLU A 375 7.70 -11.04 -41.63
C GLU A 375 9.14 -11.32 -41.27
N LYS A 376 10.00 -11.26 -42.30
CA LYS A 376 11.44 -11.42 -42.14
C LYS A 376 12.01 -10.11 -41.59
N CYS A 377 12.50 -10.16 -40.35
CA CYS A 377 13.23 -9.06 -39.71
C CYS A 377 14.74 -9.28 -39.84
N CYS A 378 15.19 -9.68 -41.05
CA CYS A 378 16.61 -9.96 -41.30
C CYS A 378 17.20 -8.83 -42.17
N GLY A 379 17.93 -7.95 -41.52
CA GLY A 379 18.71 -6.87 -42.11
C GLY A 379 19.64 -6.27 -41.06
N GLU A 380 19.95 -4.98 -41.18
CA GLU A 380 20.76 -4.25 -40.19
C GLU A 380 20.03 -4.04 -38.84
N LYS A 381 18.69 -4.04 -38.86
CA LYS A 381 17.83 -3.82 -37.68
C LYS A 381 17.36 -5.15 -37.11
N GLY A 382 17.36 -5.28 -35.78
CA GLY A 382 16.76 -6.43 -35.11
C GLY A 382 15.24 -6.32 -35.01
N ILE A 383 14.61 -7.38 -34.49
CA ILE A 383 13.17 -7.52 -34.30
C ILE A 383 12.65 -6.45 -33.36
N VAL A 384 13.33 -6.20 -32.24
CA VAL A 384 12.90 -5.21 -31.24
C VAL A 384 12.87 -3.83 -31.87
N GLN A 385 13.94 -3.43 -32.56
CA GLN A 385 13.99 -2.16 -33.29
C GLN A 385 12.92 -2.08 -34.39
N THR A 386 12.66 -3.18 -35.09
CA THR A 386 11.64 -3.25 -36.15
C THR A 386 10.23 -3.06 -35.57
N LEU A 387 9.89 -3.79 -34.51
CA LEU A 387 8.60 -3.67 -33.81
C LEU A 387 8.42 -2.26 -33.25
N ASN A 388 9.47 -1.67 -32.65
CA ASN A 388 9.41 -0.31 -32.15
C ASN A 388 9.02 0.71 -33.24
N SER A 389 9.53 0.54 -34.46
CA SER A 389 9.20 1.42 -35.60
C SER A 389 7.77 1.26 -36.13
N LYS A 390 7.07 0.19 -35.75
CA LYS A 390 5.69 -0.10 -36.18
C LYS A 390 4.63 0.28 -35.16
N GLN A 391 5.04 0.58 -33.93
CA GLN A 391 4.11 1.02 -32.91
C GLN A 391 3.48 2.36 -33.34
N SER A 392 2.16 2.43 -33.35
CA SER A 392 1.41 3.68 -33.61
C SER A 392 1.69 4.74 -32.53
N SER A 393 1.94 4.28 -31.31
CA SER A 393 2.40 5.10 -30.19
C SER A 393 3.24 4.27 -29.22
N LYS A 394 3.94 4.93 -28.30
CA LYS A 394 4.66 4.25 -27.20
C LYS A 394 3.75 3.54 -26.18
N PHE A 395 2.44 3.78 -26.26
CA PHE A 395 1.42 3.11 -25.45
C PHE A 395 0.84 1.88 -26.17
N ASP A 396 0.92 1.83 -27.50
CA ASP A 396 0.51 0.68 -28.32
C ASP A 396 1.69 -0.27 -28.50
N ARG A 397 2.14 -0.85 -27.38
CA ARG A 397 3.35 -1.68 -27.33
C ARG A 397 3.17 -2.95 -28.17
N LEU A 398 4.15 -3.26 -29.01
CA LEU A 398 4.25 -4.57 -29.67
C LEU A 398 5.18 -5.53 -28.91
N TYR A 399 6.03 -4.97 -28.06
CA TYR A 399 6.88 -5.67 -27.12
C TYR A 399 7.11 -4.80 -25.87
N TYR A 400 7.63 -5.40 -24.81
CA TYR A 400 8.32 -4.66 -23.76
C TYR A 400 9.55 -5.43 -23.28
N VAL A 401 10.40 -4.73 -22.53
CA VAL A 401 11.57 -5.29 -21.88
C VAL A 401 11.37 -5.17 -20.38
N SER A 402 11.82 -6.18 -19.63
CA SER A 402 11.79 -6.20 -18.18
C SER A 402 13.07 -6.81 -17.62
N THR A 403 13.32 -6.57 -16.34
CA THR A 403 14.46 -7.16 -15.61
C THR A 403 14.02 -7.92 -14.36
N SER A 404 14.90 -8.82 -13.88
CA SER A 404 14.67 -9.58 -12.65
C SER A 404 14.71 -8.72 -11.38
N SER A 405 15.41 -7.60 -11.43
CA SER A 405 15.50 -6.62 -10.36
C SER A 405 15.88 -5.25 -10.94
N ASN A 406 15.73 -4.21 -10.12
CA ASN A 406 15.97 -2.83 -10.52
C ASN A 406 15.14 -2.41 -11.75
N ASP A 407 13.97 -3.01 -11.90
CA ASP A 407 13.09 -2.74 -13.04
C ASP A 407 12.31 -1.44 -12.81
N ILE A 408 12.47 -0.47 -13.73
CA ILE A 408 11.86 0.86 -13.58
C ILE A 408 10.33 0.85 -13.64
N TYR A 409 9.68 -0.21 -14.13
CA TYR A 409 8.22 -0.30 -14.06
C TYR A 409 7.74 -0.79 -12.69
N GLN A 410 8.63 -1.36 -11.86
CA GLN A 410 8.25 -1.81 -10.52
C GLN A 410 7.98 -0.66 -9.55
N ILE A 411 8.48 0.55 -9.81
CA ILE A 411 8.18 1.73 -8.96
C ILE A 411 6.74 2.25 -9.12
N ILE A 412 5.96 1.75 -10.08
CA ILE A 412 4.52 2.06 -10.18
C ILE A 412 3.64 0.86 -9.78
N ASN A 413 4.24 -0.30 -9.53
CA ASN A 413 3.51 -1.50 -9.14
C ASN A 413 3.10 -1.40 -7.65
N PRO A 414 1.79 -1.41 -7.32
CA PRO A 414 1.33 -1.27 -5.95
C PRO A 414 1.81 -2.40 -5.03
N ASN A 415 2.07 -3.58 -5.60
CA ASN A 415 2.44 -4.82 -4.91
C ASN A 415 3.91 -5.22 -5.15
N THR A 416 4.77 -4.27 -5.55
CA THR A 416 6.18 -4.57 -5.85
C THR A 416 6.93 -5.15 -4.65
N SER A 417 7.66 -6.24 -4.87
CA SER A 417 8.72 -6.71 -3.96
C SER A 417 10.09 -6.11 -4.31
N ASP A 418 10.25 -5.57 -5.51
CA ASP A 418 11.50 -4.99 -6.02
C ASP A 418 11.71 -3.54 -5.53
N THR A 419 12.87 -2.99 -5.83
CA THR A 419 13.22 -1.57 -5.64
C THR A 419 13.92 -1.05 -6.89
N PHE A 420 13.92 0.27 -7.08
CA PHE A 420 14.66 0.92 -8.15
C PHE A 420 15.75 1.81 -7.56
N SER A 421 16.94 1.68 -8.10
CA SER A 421 18.15 2.40 -7.71
C SER A 421 18.62 3.26 -8.86
N THR A 422 18.87 4.54 -8.58
CA THR A 422 19.49 5.46 -9.53
C THR A 422 20.98 5.15 -9.67
N ASN A 423 21.67 5.86 -10.56
CA ASN A 423 23.14 5.88 -10.52
C ASN A 423 23.63 7.10 -9.72
N GLY A 424 24.94 7.18 -9.50
CA GLY A 424 25.57 8.35 -8.85
C GLY A 424 25.56 9.65 -9.68
N ALA A 425 24.80 9.75 -10.77
CA ALA A 425 24.73 10.97 -11.56
C ALA A 425 24.03 12.09 -10.79
N LYS A 426 24.52 13.32 -10.95
CA LYS A 426 23.81 14.50 -10.48
C LYS A 426 22.56 14.71 -11.34
N ASN A 427 21.50 15.26 -10.73
CA ASN A 427 20.26 15.60 -11.43
C ASN A 427 19.58 14.40 -12.11
N PHE A 428 19.63 13.23 -11.47
CA PHE A 428 18.88 12.07 -11.96
C PHE A 428 17.39 12.41 -12.01
N TYR A 429 16.74 12.11 -13.13
CA TYR A 429 15.30 12.29 -13.25
C TYR A 429 14.59 10.96 -13.52
N ILE A 430 13.35 10.88 -13.04
CA ILE A 430 12.38 9.86 -13.41
C ILE A 430 11.16 10.60 -13.92
N ASN A 431 10.68 10.21 -15.08
CA ASN A 431 9.60 10.87 -15.77
C ASN A 431 8.52 9.87 -16.14
N PHE A 432 7.30 10.16 -15.71
CA PHE A 432 6.11 9.37 -15.98
C PHE A 432 5.23 10.15 -16.95
N GLU A 433 4.92 9.54 -18.09
CA GLU A 433 4.01 10.11 -19.08
C GLU A 433 2.77 9.24 -19.21
N PHE A 434 1.61 9.86 -19.13
CA PHE A 434 0.30 9.22 -19.22
C PHE A 434 -0.19 9.23 -20.67
N LYS A 435 -0.92 8.18 -21.07
CA LYS A 435 -1.57 8.13 -22.38
C LYS A 435 -2.49 9.32 -22.62
N ASN A 436 -3.31 9.62 -21.62
CA ASN A 436 -4.24 10.75 -21.59
C ASN A 436 -3.84 11.76 -20.50
N PRO A 437 -4.07 13.07 -20.68
CA PRO A 437 -3.90 14.04 -19.60
C PRO A 437 -4.78 13.70 -18.39
N ILE A 438 -4.23 13.86 -17.19
CA ILE A 438 -4.91 13.57 -15.91
C ILE A 438 -4.81 14.80 -15.01
N LYS A 439 -5.85 15.06 -14.20
CA LYS A 439 -5.79 16.08 -13.15
C LYS A 439 -5.05 15.52 -11.94
N ILE A 440 -3.93 16.12 -11.58
CA ILE A 440 -2.99 15.66 -10.56
C ILE A 440 -2.95 16.70 -9.44
N ASN A 441 -2.98 16.28 -8.18
CA ASN A 441 -2.91 17.19 -7.02
C ASN A 441 -1.89 16.77 -5.95
N GLY A 442 -1.12 15.72 -6.21
CA GLY A 442 -0.06 15.31 -5.31
C GLY A 442 0.75 14.13 -5.82
N ILE A 443 1.83 13.86 -5.10
CA ILE A 443 2.68 12.70 -5.30
C ILE A 443 3.09 12.13 -3.95
N GLN A 444 3.06 10.81 -3.83
CA GLN A 444 3.61 10.09 -2.69
C GLN A 444 4.91 9.41 -3.13
N VAL A 445 5.98 9.63 -2.37
CA VAL A 445 7.30 9.04 -2.60
C VAL A 445 7.54 8.01 -1.51
N PHE A 446 7.94 6.79 -1.88
CA PHE A 446 8.26 5.72 -0.94
C PHE A 446 9.73 5.34 -1.05
N THR A 447 10.44 5.37 0.06
CA THR A 447 11.87 5.02 0.12
C THR A 447 12.09 3.51 0.17
N ALA A 448 13.23 3.06 -0.34
CA ALA A 448 13.68 1.68 -0.19
C ALA A 448 14.35 1.46 1.18
N ASN A 449 15.30 0.52 1.27
CA ASN A 449 16.01 0.18 2.49
C ASN A 449 17.19 1.13 2.83
N ASN A 450 17.73 1.86 1.86
CA ASN A 450 18.85 2.81 2.02
C ASN A 450 18.80 3.94 0.96
N SER A 451 19.79 4.85 0.99
CA SER A 451 19.97 5.92 0.00
C SER A 451 18.71 6.76 -0.26
N PHE A 452 18.25 7.43 0.79
CA PHE A 452 16.95 8.07 0.82
C PHE A 452 16.97 9.46 0.15
N PRO A 453 15.95 9.81 -0.65
CA PRO A 453 15.83 11.15 -1.25
C PRO A 453 15.80 12.25 -0.18
N LYS A 454 16.66 13.25 -0.36
CA LYS A 454 16.74 14.44 0.51
C LYS A 454 16.19 15.68 -0.19
N GLY A 455 16.74 16.03 -1.34
CA GLY A 455 16.30 17.20 -2.12
C GLY A 455 15.97 16.82 -3.55
N PHE A 456 14.82 17.30 -4.01
CA PHE A 456 14.30 17.05 -5.34
C PHE A 456 13.23 18.08 -5.73
N ASP A 457 13.00 18.20 -7.01
CA ASP A 457 11.92 18.98 -7.60
C ASP A 457 10.89 18.04 -8.25
N ILE A 458 9.61 18.44 -8.25
CA ILE A 458 8.54 17.77 -8.98
C ILE A 458 7.99 18.74 -10.03
N PHE A 459 7.86 18.26 -11.26
CA PHE A 459 7.28 19.02 -12.37
C PHE A 459 6.02 18.33 -12.88
N VAL A 460 5.01 19.12 -13.25
CA VAL A 460 3.84 18.65 -14.01
C VAL A 460 3.83 19.39 -15.35
N GLY A 461 4.11 18.65 -16.42
CA GLY A 461 4.55 19.23 -17.69
C GLY A 461 5.91 19.92 -17.52
N GLU A 462 5.97 21.21 -17.86
CA GLU A 462 7.18 22.05 -17.74
C GLU A 462 7.22 22.86 -16.44
N GLU A 463 6.12 22.93 -15.69
CA GLU A 463 6.05 23.74 -14.48
C GLU A 463 6.54 22.96 -13.26
N LYS A 464 7.42 23.59 -12.48
CA LYS A 464 7.83 23.09 -11.17
C LYS A 464 6.70 23.34 -10.16
N VAL A 465 6.11 22.28 -9.63
CA VAL A 465 5.01 22.36 -8.65
C VAL A 465 5.49 22.18 -7.22
N ILE A 466 6.63 21.50 -7.02
CA ILE A 466 7.26 21.30 -5.71
C ILE A 466 8.77 21.48 -5.86
N SER A 467 9.40 22.10 -4.85
CA SER A 467 10.84 22.10 -4.64
C SER A 467 11.15 21.76 -3.20
N ILE A 468 11.80 20.62 -2.98
CA ILE A 468 12.22 20.14 -1.66
C ILE A 468 13.74 20.22 -1.57
N THR A 469 14.24 20.87 -0.52
CA THR A 469 15.68 20.93 -0.23
C THR A 469 16.11 19.90 0.82
N ASP A 470 15.19 19.53 1.72
CA ASP A 470 15.44 18.59 2.82
C ASP A 470 14.17 17.84 3.26
N ALA A 471 13.94 16.64 2.74
CA ALA A 471 12.82 15.76 3.05
C ALA A 471 13.14 14.86 4.26
N GLN A 472 13.03 15.38 5.47
CA GLN A 472 13.38 14.62 6.69
C GLN A 472 12.47 13.41 6.93
N GLU A 473 11.20 13.48 6.52
CA GLU A 473 10.24 12.38 6.68
C GLU A 473 10.58 11.17 5.79
N LEU A 474 11.37 11.38 4.73
CA LEU A 474 11.90 10.31 3.89
C LEU A 474 13.22 9.72 4.43
N ASN A 475 13.81 10.28 5.50
CA ASN A 475 15.06 9.79 6.08
C ASN A 475 14.85 8.50 6.90
N GLY A 476 14.72 7.37 6.21
CA GLY A 476 14.64 6.06 6.83
C GLY A 476 14.14 4.99 5.87
N SER A 477 14.37 3.74 6.23
CA SER A 477 13.95 2.59 5.42
C SER A 477 12.43 2.51 5.35
N TYR A 478 11.90 2.31 4.14
CA TYR A 478 10.47 2.10 3.87
C TYR A 478 9.55 3.21 4.39
N LYS A 479 10.08 4.43 4.48
CA LYS A 479 9.32 5.64 4.77
C LYS A 479 8.57 6.11 3.54
N ASN A 480 7.57 6.94 3.76
CA ASN A 480 6.87 7.59 2.69
C ASN A 480 6.41 8.98 3.12
N GLN A 481 6.28 9.87 2.15
CA GLN A 481 5.78 11.21 2.34
C GLN A 481 4.91 11.60 1.16
N THR A 482 3.81 12.29 1.47
CA THR A 482 2.90 12.83 0.47
C THR A 482 3.16 14.32 0.31
N PHE A 483 3.32 14.76 -0.94
CA PHE A 483 3.50 16.15 -1.30
C PHE A 483 2.31 16.59 -2.15
N ASN A 484 1.48 17.46 -1.57
CA ASN A 484 0.29 18.00 -2.22
C ASN A 484 0.59 19.34 -2.89
N PHE A 485 -0.10 19.63 -3.98
CA PHE A 485 -0.06 20.91 -4.68
C PHE A 485 -1.43 21.21 -5.31
N PRO A 486 -1.71 22.47 -5.70
CA PRO A 486 -2.97 22.81 -6.36
C PRO A 486 -3.24 21.89 -7.57
N PRO A 487 -4.48 21.39 -7.75
CA PRO A 487 -4.78 20.46 -8.83
C PRO A 487 -4.42 21.00 -10.21
N LYS A 488 -3.69 20.21 -10.99
CA LYS A 488 -3.19 20.59 -12.30
C LYS A 488 -3.39 19.48 -13.32
N ILE A 489 -3.85 19.84 -14.51
CA ILE A 489 -3.97 18.89 -15.63
C ILE A 489 -2.60 18.74 -16.28
N GLY A 490 -2.12 17.50 -16.39
CA GLY A 490 -0.84 17.20 -17.01
C GLY A 490 -0.84 15.84 -17.69
N LYS A 491 -0.09 15.74 -18.78
CA LYS A 491 0.22 14.46 -19.43
C LYS A 491 1.48 13.80 -18.85
N GLN A 492 2.25 14.55 -18.05
CA GLN A 492 3.57 14.15 -17.59
C GLN A 492 3.82 14.66 -16.19
N ILE A 493 4.45 13.83 -15.36
CA ILE A 493 5.01 14.23 -14.06
C ILE A 493 6.46 13.75 -13.97
N LYS A 494 7.36 14.65 -13.55
CA LYS A 494 8.80 14.40 -13.51
C LYS A 494 9.36 14.67 -12.12
N PHE A 495 10.03 13.67 -11.56
CA PHE A 495 10.88 13.79 -10.39
C PHE A 495 12.30 14.13 -10.84
N VAL A 496 12.92 15.16 -10.25
CA VAL A 496 14.30 15.56 -10.54
C VAL A 496 15.07 15.69 -9.24
N GLN A 497 16.10 14.86 -9.04
CA GLN A 497 16.99 14.97 -7.90
C GLN A 497 17.74 16.30 -7.92
N THR A 498 17.81 17.01 -6.78
CA THR A 498 18.56 18.27 -6.65
C THR A 498 19.68 18.19 -5.62
N SER A 499 19.67 17.17 -4.76
CA SER A 499 20.74 16.92 -3.79
C SER A 499 21.05 15.43 -3.60
N ARG A 500 22.14 15.15 -2.90
CA ARG A 500 22.51 13.78 -2.50
C ARG A 500 21.48 13.20 -1.53
N GLY A 501 21.46 11.88 -1.41
CA GLY A 501 20.63 11.21 -0.41
C GLY A 501 21.03 11.55 1.03
N HIS A 502 20.16 11.25 1.98
CA HIS A 502 20.43 11.43 3.41
C HIS A 502 21.62 10.58 3.87
N GLY A 503 22.65 11.22 4.43
CA GLY A 503 23.85 10.54 4.93
C GLY A 503 24.76 9.95 3.84
N GLU A 504 24.45 10.15 2.56
CA GLU A 504 25.17 9.54 1.45
C GLU A 504 26.33 10.42 0.95
N LYS A 505 27.47 9.77 0.64
CA LYS A 505 28.61 10.44 0.01
C LYS A 505 28.36 10.69 -1.49
N ASP A 506 27.50 9.87 -2.09
CA ASP A 506 27.21 9.83 -3.52
C ASP A 506 25.76 10.27 -3.81
N ASN A 507 25.39 10.38 -5.09
CA ASN A 507 24.05 10.80 -5.51
C ASN A 507 23.05 9.62 -5.69
N TYR A 508 23.40 8.42 -5.25
CA TYR A 508 22.48 7.28 -5.35
C TYR A 508 21.20 7.53 -4.56
N LEU A 509 20.07 7.16 -5.15
CA LEU A 509 18.76 7.18 -4.53
C LEU A 509 18.07 5.84 -4.78
N ASN A 510 17.45 5.27 -3.75
CA ASN A 510 16.67 4.05 -3.87
C ASN A 510 15.20 4.27 -3.53
N PHE A 511 14.35 3.88 -4.45
CA PHE A 511 12.91 4.05 -4.36
C PHE A 511 12.23 2.69 -4.25
N LYS A 512 11.23 2.62 -3.36
CA LYS A 512 10.34 1.47 -3.32
C LYS A 512 9.25 1.60 -4.38
N LYS A 513 8.59 2.76 -4.42
CA LYS A 513 7.58 3.12 -5.42
C LYS A 513 7.24 4.62 -5.36
N PHE A 514 6.45 5.05 -6.34
CA PHE A 514 5.74 6.32 -6.35
C PHE A 514 4.24 6.05 -6.44
N GLU A 515 3.42 7.01 -6.02
CA GLU A 515 1.98 7.03 -6.31
C GLU A 515 1.58 8.47 -6.64
N ILE A 516 0.79 8.67 -7.70
CA ILE A 516 0.33 10.02 -8.09
C ILE A 516 -1.12 10.18 -7.65
N LEU A 517 -1.41 11.30 -7.03
CA LEU A 517 -2.74 11.60 -6.48
C LEU A 517 -3.53 12.45 -7.46
N SER A 518 -4.84 12.23 -7.47
CA SER A 518 -5.80 12.97 -8.27
C SER A 518 -7.05 13.29 -7.44
N PRO A 519 -7.69 14.45 -7.65
CA PRO A 519 -9.00 14.72 -7.09
C PRO A 519 -10.13 14.00 -7.85
N GLU A 520 -9.85 13.34 -8.99
CA GLU A 520 -10.85 12.64 -9.78
C GLU A 520 -11.25 11.32 -9.11
N LYS A 521 -12.56 11.07 -8.97
CA LYS A 521 -13.11 9.88 -8.29
C LYS A 521 -12.58 8.55 -8.84
N LYS A 522 -12.33 8.44 -10.16
CA LYS A 522 -11.78 7.23 -10.78
C LYS A 522 -10.39 6.85 -10.24
N TYR A 523 -9.64 7.83 -9.74
CA TYR A 523 -8.29 7.67 -9.20
C TYR A 523 -8.27 7.76 -7.68
N SER A 524 -9.39 7.49 -6.99
CA SER A 524 -9.48 7.58 -5.53
C SER A 524 -8.52 6.65 -4.79
N LYS A 525 -7.99 5.63 -5.47
CA LYS A 525 -6.96 4.71 -4.95
C LYS A 525 -5.52 5.10 -5.32
N GLY A 526 -5.34 6.20 -6.06
CA GLY A 526 -4.08 6.55 -6.72
C GLY A 526 -4.10 6.28 -8.23
N ILE A 527 -3.46 7.13 -9.01
CA ILE A 527 -3.39 7.02 -10.48
C ILE A 527 -2.63 5.75 -10.90
N PHE A 528 -1.44 5.51 -10.36
CA PHE A 528 -0.63 4.37 -10.78
C PHE A 528 -1.29 3.05 -10.39
N LYS A 529 -1.77 2.95 -9.15
CA LYS A 529 -2.54 1.78 -8.73
C LYS A 529 -3.72 1.50 -9.67
N THR A 530 -4.49 2.52 -10.05
CA THR A 530 -5.64 2.38 -10.97
C THR A 530 -5.19 1.91 -12.36
N LEU A 531 -4.19 2.56 -12.95
CA LEU A 531 -3.72 2.22 -14.31
C LEU A 531 -3.05 0.84 -14.38
N VAL A 532 -2.44 0.37 -13.29
CA VAL A 532 -1.89 -0.99 -13.18
C VAL A 532 -3.01 -2.03 -12.97
N GLU A 533 -4.04 -1.72 -12.16
CA GLU A 533 -5.23 -2.58 -12.02
C GLU A 533 -5.92 -2.77 -13.39
N GLU A 534 -6.03 -1.71 -14.19
CA GLU A 534 -6.60 -1.73 -15.55
C GLU A 534 -5.76 -2.51 -16.58
N SER A 535 -4.47 -2.73 -16.32
CA SER A 535 -3.55 -3.46 -17.21
C SER A 535 -3.31 -4.92 -16.77
N ASN A 536 -4.33 -5.56 -16.20
CA ASN A 536 -4.26 -6.91 -15.64
C ASN A 536 -3.14 -7.07 -14.58
N ASN A 537 -2.86 -6.00 -13.83
CA ASN A 537 -1.80 -5.95 -12.82
C ASN A 537 -0.37 -6.08 -13.38
N ASP A 538 -0.15 -5.90 -14.69
CA ASP A 538 1.20 -5.80 -15.25
C ASP A 538 1.58 -4.32 -15.46
N PRO A 539 2.54 -3.77 -14.70
CA PRO A 539 2.93 -2.37 -14.83
C PRO A 539 3.53 -2.04 -16.21
N HIS A 540 4.10 -3.02 -16.92
CA HIS A 540 4.65 -2.82 -18.27
C HIS A 540 3.56 -2.66 -19.33
N LEU A 541 2.34 -3.08 -19.04
CA LEU A 541 1.18 -2.92 -19.92
C LEU A 541 0.28 -1.75 -19.52
N SER A 542 0.64 -1.03 -18.44
CA SER A 542 -0.11 0.15 -18.02
C SER A 542 0.01 1.28 -19.04
N ASP A 543 -0.99 2.17 -19.04
CA ASP A 543 -1.02 3.41 -19.84
C ASP A 543 -0.04 4.49 -19.31
N VAL A 544 1.07 4.06 -18.71
CA VAL A 544 2.18 4.88 -18.20
C VAL A 544 3.45 4.51 -18.97
N PHE A 545 4.10 5.51 -19.55
CA PHE A 545 5.41 5.39 -20.17
C PHE A 545 6.47 6.02 -19.26
N ILE A 546 7.49 5.27 -18.91
CA ILE A 546 8.54 5.71 -17.97
C ILE A 546 9.85 5.94 -18.72
N SER A 547 10.47 7.08 -18.45
CA SER A 547 11.81 7.45 -18.92
C SER A 547 12.61 8.04 -17.76
N SER A 548 13.93 7.98 -17.84
CA SER A 548 14.82 8.43 -16.77
C SER A 548 16.16 8.87 -17.32
N THR A 549 17.06 9.37 -16.47
CA THR A 549 18.44 9.66 -16.88
C THR A 549 19.17 8.39 -17.36
N ARG A 550 18.95 7.25 -16.67
CA ARG A 550 19.49 5.92 -17.01
C ARG A 550 18.55 4.80 -16.57
N PHE A 551 18.79 3.58 -17.05
CA PHE A 551 18.09 2.35 -16.66
C PHE A 551 16.65 2.23 -17.17
N HIS A 552 16.25 3.06 -18.14
CA HIS A 552 14.99 2.84 -18.85
C HIS A 552 15.19 1.95 -20.07
N PHE A 553 14.13 1.26 -20.49
CA PHE A 553 14.20 0.28 -21.58
C PHE A 553 14.07 0.89 -22.99
N ASN A 554 13.64 2.15 -23.08
CA ASN A 554 13.19 2.80 -24.34
C ASN A 554 14.25 2.87 -25.46
N SER A 555 15.52 2.60 -25.18
CA SER A 555 16.62 2.66 -26.15
C SER A 555 17.50 1.42 -26.17
N ILE A 556 17.11 0.33 -25.51
CA ILE A 556 17.95 -0.88 -25.41
C ILE A 556 18.20 -1.55 -26.78
N PHE A 557 17.43 -1.22 -27.80
CA PHE A 557 17.63 -1.69 -29.18
C PHE A 557 18.43 -0.70 -30.05
N LEU A 558 19.01 0.36 -29.48
CA LEU A 558 19.80 1.36 -30.20
C LEU A 558 21.29 1.21 -29.89
N LEU A 559 22.08 0.74 -30.86
CA LEU A 559 23.51 0.49 -30.67
C LEU A 559 24.31 1.76 -30.30
N LYS A 560 23.85 2.93 -30.76
CA LYS A 560 24.44 4.26 -30.47
C LYS A 560 23.97 4.88 -29.15
N GLY A 561 23.24 4.14 -28.30
CA GLY A 561 22.71 4.62 -27.02
C GLY A 561 23.75 4.73 -25.91
N GLU A 562 24.89 5.39 -26.17
CA GLU A 562 26.10 5.33 -25.32
C GLU A 562 25.91 5.74 -23.85
N ASN A 563 24.82 6.44 -23.52
CA ASN A 563 24.58 6.98 -22.18
C ASN A 563 23.46 6.32 -21.39
N ASN A 564 22.69 5.40 -21.99
CA ASN A 564 21.65 4.65 -21.30
C ASN A 564 21.95 3.15 -21.37
N ASN A 565 22.17 2.54 -20.21
CA ASN A 565 22.24 1.11 -20.06
C ASN A 565 21.07 0.62 -19.21
N VAL A 566 20.77 -0.66 -19.32
CA VAL A 566 19.91 -1.39 -18.39
C VAL A 566 20.80 -2.12 -17.39
N TRP A 567 20.31 -2.32 -16.17
CA TRP A 567 21.09 -2.87 -15.06
C TRP A 567 20.19 -3.61 -14.07
N THR A 568 20.62 -4.78 -13.60
CA THR A 568 20.03 -5.54 -12.50
C THR A 568 20.84 -5.40 -11.22
N PHE A 569 20.31 -5.74 -10.05
CA PHE A 569 21.15 -5.93 -8.86
C PHE A 569 22.14 -7.10 -9.03
N ASN A 570 23.03 -7.29 -8.05
CA ASN A 570 24.12 -8.26 -8.07
C ASN A 570 23.75 -9.62 -7.44
N ASN A 571 22.48 -10.00 -7.58
CA ASN A 571 21.93 -11.26 -7.11
C ASN A 571 22.26 -12.41 -8.09
N ASP A 572 21.98 -13.66 -7.70
CA ASP A 572 22.14 -14.79 -8.60
C ASP A 572 21.03 -14.83 -9.67
N ASN A 573 21.32 -15.45 -10.82
CA ASN A 573 20.36 -15.72 -11.90
C ASN A 573 19.61 -14.49 -12.39
N GLN A 574 20.27 -13.32 -12.41
CA GLN A 574 19.68 -12.10 -12.93
C GLN A 574 19.43 -12.21 -14.42
N TRP A 575 18.37 -11.56 -14.87
CA TRP A 575 17.94 -11.66 -16.25
C TRP A 575 17.39 -10.36 -16.81
N ILE A 576 17.53 -10.23 -18.13
CA ILE A 576 16.84 -9.25 -18.97
C ILE A 576 15.97 -10.05 -19.94
N GLN A 577 14.70 -9.65 -20.08
CA GLN A 577 13.71 -10.35 -20.89
C GLN A 577 13.07 -9.41 -21.91
N ILE A 578 12.75 -9.93 -23.10
CA ILE A 578 11.88 -9.31 -24.08
C ILE A 578 10.59 -10.13 -24.18
N ASP A 579 9.45 -9.47 -24.06
CA ASP A 579 8.11 -10.04 -24.19
C ASP A 579 7.49 -9.52 -25.49
N PHE A 580 7.14 -10.43 -26.40
CA PHE A 580 6.45 -10.11 -27.66
C PHE A 580 4.94 -10.30 -27.47
N LEU A 581 4.17 -9.22 -27.60
CA LEU A 581 2.77 -9.18 -27.18
C LEU A 581 1.81 -9.78 -28.21
N TYR A 582 2.05 -9.47 -29.48
CA TYR A 582 1.16 -9.85 -30.60
C TYR A 582 1.86 -10.69 -31.66
N SER A 583 3.09 -11.12 -31.37
CA SER A 583 3.88 -11.96 -32.27
C SER A 583 4.62 -13.01 -31.48
N SER A 584 4.95 -14.11 -32.14
CA SER A 584 6.01 -15.02 -31.71
C SER A 584 7.17 -14.90 -32.67
N VAL A 585 8.40 -15.10 -32.20
CA VAL A 585 9.60 -14.89 -32.99
C VAL A 585 10.35 -16.20 -33.23
N ILE A 586 10.75 -16.44 -34.46
CA ILE A 586 11.77 -17.44 -34.79
C ILE A 586 13.11 -16.71 -34.74
N VAL A 587 14.03 -17.17 -33.91
CA VAL A 587 15.32 -16.54 -33.65
C VAL A 587 16.40 -17.25 -34.46
N SER A 588 17.19 -16.50 -35.22
CA SER A 588 18.39 -17.00 -35.90
C SER A 588 19.67 -16.36 -35.39
N LYS A 589 19.55 -15.22 -34.72
CA LYS A 589 20.70 -14.48 -34.21
C LYS A 589 20.31 -13.58 -33.04
N ILE A 590 21.22 -13.38 -32.11
CA ILE A 590 21.08 -12.45 -31.00
C ILE A 590 22.31 -11.54 -30.97
N LYS A 591 22.09 -10.27 -30.66
CA LYS A 591 23.17 -9.30 -30.51
C LYS A 591 22.94 -8.46 -29.27
N PHE A 592 23.97 -8.31 -28.45
CA PHE A 592 23.95 -7.40 -27.31
C PHE A 592 25.29 -6.69 -27.13
N LYS A 593 25.27 -5.51 -26.52
CA LYS A 593 26.46 -4.75 -26.12
C LYS A 593 26.50 -4.68 -24.60
N ARG A 594 27.55 -5.22 -24.02
CA ARG A 594 27.77 -5.25 -22.56
C ARG A 594 28.30 -3.91 -22.07
N PHE A 595 28.29 -3.71 -20.76
CA PHE A 595 28.98 -2.58 -20.13
C PHE A 595 30.47 -2.89 -19.98
N ASP A 596 31.38 -1.93 -20.23
CA ASP A 596 32.83 -2.16 -20.36
C ASP A 596 33.47 -2.85 -19.13
N SER A 597 32.92 -2.64 -17.95
CA SER A 597 33.41 -3.23 -16.70
C SER A 597 32.77 -4.57 -16.32
N ASP A 598 31.82 -5.07 -17.11
CA ASP A 598 30.98 -6.20 -16.70
C ASP A 598 31.47 -7.54 -17.26
N ASP A 599 31.81 -8.42 -16.33
CA ASP A 599 32.22 -9.81 -16.53
C ASP A 599 31.00 -10.73 -16.77
N ILE A 600 30.13 -10.40 -17.76
CA ILE A 600 29.11 -11.36 -18.21
C ILE A 600 29.82 -12.50 -18.96
N ASN A 601 30.40 -13.41 -18.20
CA ASN A 601 31.33 -14.44 -18.67
C ASN A 601 30.63 -15.80 -18.78
N MET A 602 29.46 -15.91 -18.16
CA MET A 602 28.60 -17.08 -18.16
C MET A 602 27.14 -16.65 -18.22
N TYR A 603 26.45 -17.05 -19.28
CA TYR A 603 25.04 -16.75 -19.44
C TYR A 603 24.33 -17.81 -20.29
N GLU A 604 23.02 -17.88 -20.13
CA GLU A 604 22.09 -18.65 -20.93
C GLU A 604 21.13 -17.71 -21.64
N ILE A 605 20.72 -18.10 -22.84
CA ILE A 605 19.61 -17.48 -23.56
C ILE A 605 18.52 -18.55 -23.67
N LYS A 606 17.33 -18.22 -23.19
CA LYS A 606 16.18 -19.13 -23.23
C LYS A 606 14.98 -18.51 -23.91
N GLY A 607 14.19 -19.36 -24.58
CA GLY A 607 12.94 -19.02 -25.24
C GLY A 607 11.75 -19.77 -24.64
N SER A 608 10.60 -19.12 -24.55
CA SER A 608 9.33 -19.76 -24.15
C SER A 608 8.12 -19.11 -24.82
N ASN A 609 7.00 -19.84 -24.84
CA ASN A 609 5.66 -19.33 -25.17
C ASN A 609 4.75 -19.21 -23.94
N ASP A 610 5.23 -19.60 -22.75
CA ASP A 610 4.53 -19.50 -21.49
C ASP A 610 5.42 -18.81 -20.43
N LYS A 611 5.10 -17.55 -20.12
CA LYS A 611 5.81 -16.71 -19.14
C LYS A 611 5.79 -17.30 -17.73
N ASN A 612 4.76 -18.08 -17.40
CA ASN A 612 4.53 -18.62 -16.06
C ASN A 612 5.15 -20.01 -15.86
N SER A 613 5.63 -20.63 -16.95
CA SER A 613 6.33 -21.91 -16.87
C SER A 613 7.66 -21.78 -16.12
N ASP A 614 7.98 -22.80 -15.31
CA ASP A 614 9.26 -22.90 -14.61
C ASP A 614 10.43 -22.73 -15.60
N ILE A 615 11.46 -21.97 -15.20
CA ILE A 615 12.58 -21.64 -16.09
C ILE A 615 13.34 -22.86 -16.62
N SER A 616 13.28 -24.00 -15.91
CA SER A 616 13.83 -25.28 -16.37
C SER A 616 13.10 -25.87 -17.57
N LYS A 617 11.84 -25.45 -17.81
CA LYS A 617 11.02 -25.87 -18.97
C LYS A 617 11.21 -24.97 -20.19
N TRP A 618 11.87 -23.83 -20.03
CA TRP A 618 12.16 -22.94 -21.17
C TRP A 618 13.22 -23.59 -22.06
N VAL A 619 13.10 -23.39 -23.36
CA VAL A 619 14.03 -23.97 -24.33
C VAL A 619 15.35 -23.21 -24.27
N LEU A 620 16.45 -23.93 -24.06
CA LEU A 620 17.79 -23.37 -24.16
C LEU A 620 18.10 -23.06 -25.63
N ILE A 621 18.27 -21.77 -25.94
CA ILE A 621 18.66 -21.30 -27.28
C ILE A 621 20.19 -21.32 -27.40
N TYR A 622 20.88 -20.82 -26.38
CA TYR A 622 22.33 -20.73 -26.36
C TYR A 622 22.87 -20.70 -24.92
N GLU A 623 24.05 -21.28 -24.69
CA GLU A 623 24.77 -21.23 -23.43
C GLU A 623 26.21 -20.82 -23.67
N LYS A 624 26.67 -19.76 -22.99
CA LYS A 624 28.08 -19.43 -22.89
C LYS A 624 28.63 -19.95 -21.58
N LYS A 625 29.57 -20.91 -21.69
CA LYS A 625 30.39 -21.35 -20.57
C LYS A 625 31.63 -20.45 -20.46
N LYS A 626 32.18 -20.37 -19.24
CA LYS A 626 33.30 -19.47 -18.88
C LYS A 626 34.37 -19.44 -19.97
N ASN A 627 34.65 -18.25 -20.50
CA ASN A 627 35.78 -18.03 -21.40
C ASN A 627 36.99 -17.48 -20.63
N ILE A 628 38.20 -17.84 -21.04
CA ILE A 628 39.47 -17.36 -20.46
C ILE A 628 40.00 -16.14 -21.25
N ASN A 629 39.48 -15.92 -22.47
CA ASN A 629 39.93 -14.86 -23.36
C ASN A 629 39.23 -13.51 -23.12
N PRO A 630 39.89 -12.39 -23.43
CA PRO A 630 39.29 -11.06 -23.35
C PRO A 630 38.02 -11.00 -24.19
N ILE A 631 36.95 -10.50 -23.58
CA ILE A 631 35.60 -10.67 -24.12
C ILE A 631 35.22 -9.42 -24.92
N GLU A 632 34.73 -9.63 -26.14
CA GLU A 632 34.26 -8.55 -27.00
C GLU A 632 33.15 -7.74 -26.34
N LEU A 633 33.18 -6.41 -26.52
CA LEU A 633 32.18 -5.50 -25.96
C LEU A 633 30.79 -5.72 -26.59
N ILE A 634 30.77 -6.05 -27.87
CA ILE A 634 29.58 -6.42 -28.63
C ILE A 634 29.67 -7.92 -28.88
N GLU A 635 28.64 -8.64 -28.49
CA GLU A 635 28.54 -10.07 -28.73
C GLU A 635 27.43 -10.34 -29.75
N GLU A 636 27.77 -11.09 -30.78
CA GLU A 636 26.85 -11.50 -31.85
C GLU A 636 26.87 -13.01 -31.97
N ILE A 637 25.71 -13.64 -31.76
CA ILE A 637 25.57 -15.09 -31.66
C ILE A 637 24.59 -15.52 -32.73
N SER A 638 25.07 -16.30 -33.69
CA SER A 638 24.24 -16.87 -34.77
C SER A 638 24.06 -18.36 -34.54
N PHE A 639 22.89 -18.88 -34.85
CA PHE A 639 22.54 -20.30 -34.71
C PHE A 639 21.42 -20.68 -35.69
N ASP A 640 21.19 -21.98 -35.83
CA ASP A 640 20.06 -22.48 -36.62
C ASP A 640 18.75 -21.93 -36.07
N SER A 641 17.85 -21.58 -37.00
CA SER A 641 16.59 -20.91 -36.66
C SER A 641 15.80 -21.71 -35.62
N CYS A 642 15.52 -21.09 -34.48
CA CYS A 642 14.91 -21.73 -33.30
C CYS A 642 13.68 -20.96 -32.83
N GLY A 643 12.61 -21.66 -32.47
CA GLY A 643 11.34 -21.07 -32.05
C GLY A 643 10.12 -21.70 -32.74
N PRO A 644 8.94 -21.06 -32.67
CA PRO A 644 8.72 -19.67 -32.29
C PRO A 644 8.60 -19.42 -30.77
N TYR A 645 8.97 -18.22 -30.30
CA TYR A 645 8.92 -17.81 -28.88
C TYR A 645 8.18 -16.49 -28.66
N LYS A 646 7.40 -16.36 -27.59
CA LYS A 646 6.83 -15.09 -27.11
C LYS A 646 7.73 -14.39 -26.11
N PHE A 647 8.63 -15.12 -25.46
CA PHE A 647 9.51 -14.63 -24.43
C PHE A 647 10.94 -15.06 -24.74
N ILE A 648 11.87 -14.10 -24.72
CA ILE A 648 13.31 -14.37 -24.83
C ILE A 648 13.99 -13.76 -23.63
N ARG A 649 14.77 -14.56 -22.91
CA ARG A 649 15.44 -14.16 -21.68
C ARG A 649 16.93 -14.44 -21.76
N LEU A 650 17.74 -13.40 -21.52
CA LEU A 650 19.17 -13.51 -21.24
C LEU A 650 19.34 -13.65 -19.72
N ILE A 651 19.97 -14.73 -19.27
CA ILE A 651 20.11 -15.09 -17.85
C ILE A 651 21.60 -15.22 -17.53
N GLN A 652 22.08 -14.50 -16.54
CA GLN A 652 23.43 -14.67 -16.02
C GLN A 652 23.50 -15.97 -15.20
N THR A 653 24.39 -16.89 -15.55
CA THR A 653 24.44 -18.24 -14.93
C THR A 653 25.54 -18.43 -13.89
N LYS A 654 26.44 -17.44 -13.67
CA LYS A 654 27.36 -17.42 -12.52
C LYS A 654 28.13 -16.10 -12.36
N LYS A 655 28.02 -15.47 -11.18
CA LYS A 655 29.01 -15.30 -10.08
C LYS A 655 28.38 -14.37 -9.05
N LYS A 656 28.48 -14.72 -7.76
CA LYS A 656 28.04 -13.87 -6.65
C LYS A 656 28.70 -12.48 -6.77
N ASN A 657 27.92 -11.41 -6.69
CA ASN A 657 28.33 -10.00 -6.72
C ASN A 657 28.54 -9.33 -8.10
N GLU A 658 28.12 -9.94 -9.21
CA GLU A 658 28.14 -9.27 -10.53
C GLU A 658 26.72 -8.99 -11.00
N SER A 659 26.45 -7.74 -11.39
CA SER A 659 25.18 -7.34 -11.99
C SER A 659 25.18 -7.51 -13.50
N LEU A 660 24.01 -7.78 -14.09
CA LEU A 660 23.84 -7.78 -15.54
C LEU A 660 23.62 -6.35 -16.05
N LYS A 661 24.55 -5.78 -16.84
CA LYS A 661 24.35 -4.50 -17.54
C LYS A 661 24.52 -4.62 -19.04
N LEU A 662 23.58 -4.04 -19.78
CA LEU A 662 23.61 -3.97 -21.24
C LEU A 662 23.33 -2.56 -21.74
N TYR A 663 24.08 -2.11 -22.73
CA TYR A 663 23.76 -0.91 -23.54
C TYR A 663 22.83 -1.25 -24.70
N TYR A 664 22.93 -2.47 -25.23
CA TYR A 664 22.17 -2.90 -26.38
C TYR A 664 21.73 -4.36 -26.22
N PHE A 665 20.50 -4.70 -26.62
CA PHE A 665 19.99 -6.05 -26.73
C PHE A 665 18.90 -6.12 -27.80
N ASP A 666 19.12 -6.94 -28.82
CA ASP A 666 18.13 -7.19 -29.87
C ASP A 666 18.24 -8.64 -30.38
N VAL A 667 17.15 -9.09 -30.99
CA VAL A 667 16.92 -10.45 -31.48
C VAL A 667 16.69 -10.36 -32.98
N PHE A 668 17.24 -11.29 -33.76
CA PHE A 668 17.15 -11.30 -35.23
C PHE A 668 16.52 -12.60 -35.69
N GLY A 669 15.71 -12.52 -36.75
CA GLY A 669 15.00 -13.65 -37.33
C GLY A 669 13.66 -13.23 -37.93
N TRP A 670 12.59 -13.97 -37.62
CA TRP A 670 11.26 -13.76 -38.20
C TRP A 670 10.22 -13.49 -37.12
N CYS A 671 9.31 -12.55 -37.39
CA CYS A 671 8.10 -12.35 -36.60
C CYS A 671 6.94 -13.10 -37.24
N ILE A 672 6.23 -13.87 -36.43
CA ILE A 672 4.97 -14.52 -36.79
C ILE A 672 3.87 -13.80 -36.04
N TYR A 673 3.00 -13.09 -36.77
CA TYR A 673 1.84 -12.45 -36.19
C TYR A 673 0.66 -13.42 -36.24
N SER A 674 -0.03 -13.58 -35.12
CA SER A 674 -1.36 -14.18 -35.13
C SER A 674 -2.31 -13.20 -35.82
N SER A 675 -2.95 -13.61 -36.93
CA SER A 675 -4.08 -12.85 -37.47
C SER A 675 -5.13 -12.68 -36.37
N PHE A 676 -5.42 -11.43 -36.04
CA PHE A 676 -6.59 -11.07 -35.23
C PHE A 676 -7.88 -11.24 -36.01
#